data_AF-A0ABD1ENI8-F1
#
_entry.id   AF-A0ABD1ENI8-F1
#
_cell.length_a   1.000
_cell.length_b   1.000
_cell.length_c   1.000
_cell.angle_alpha   90.00
_cell.angle_beta   90.00
_cell.angle_gamma   90.00
#
_symmetry.space_group_name_H-M   'P 1'
#
loop_
_entity.id
_entity.type
_entity.pdbx_description
1 polymer ?
#
loop_
_entity_poly.entity_id
_entity_poly.type
_entity_poly.pdbx_seq_one_letter_code
_entity_poly.pdbx_strand_id
1 'polypeptide(L)'
;MSLFKIRQFWSSTCEENENFDQNSLMVASVNSQFDYIITSSHNGVLRIFKPSCESNENGIFRGFQPNDSIIEKIFDTPILQTACGKLLSGSQETHLAVLHPRLLTVYSLICKTGKTDHGNEVDLQLLYEHKLHRSAANCVVGPFGGSKNRDFICVQSLDGLLSFFEHENQVFHFNLPDFLLPGPLCYLSRNDCFIHFGSDWIIRAYRYKALSEIRDENSDPIYSKPKIFSEWDYSLGESVMDIQIINDSDNNNKETWIVILGEKNLFSLSANGRLKFMIKLGFCPLCMDSYVIESNLFTLIISETNHLLVYENTTLKWSARLEFLPISIKRAFFEQVKGALVLLSDEGRLECSYLGTEPSLFVAPPMHVQEINFDDAEKQLLELEKIIASSNSNDSRVQKNIEEELEVIVNVSAEPEICTFQHNIKNATNNYMCKVDVKLIPKITFQEIQVSIAVQRPLKVVPNIHFFSNINVASNVSSYIFLDMAADVSSLKFEIIVSVINNFGVPCTKIKSGMLPLSLVLEKCHPEKDNKHKITLVFHDASITLALLFPEFSTEEQSIFNAIGLKSASGNVGTILLAKSSEKYRLQSDNFTMLSLITEQLIIRVKKHYPNVKISFNSSLPGNEILVFVQKHFKTQQKVKEFQNLLLLFSTQFRLIQKRLISKYRTKTPISLKFLELLLNDTYSDILDVTGKLEKELENLQKIQTDLSCCLHLLNELIQLLNINDDDILNMIKSVYSTEIIDLDSQAWEDIMDVSLCFLLRTVMAKTEKDKLRAPHTCFEEIKDISKLEKHFLQVLERIPKQNFLKEMENQLDEDEPASDKLHGTDSFEDEKNETKPIGSQYGEFSSRLLSARKSLMRRHKINDLQLNEDPKDE
;
A
#
# COMPACT_ATOMS: atom_id res chain seq x y z
N MET A 1 -7.56 10.53 -21.75
CA MET A 1 -8.94 10.87 -22.15
C MET A 1 -8.85 11.80 -23.36
N SER A 2 -8.99 11.28 -24.58
CA SER A 2 -9.05 12.16 -25.76
C SER A 2 -10.44 12.81 -25.83
N LEU A 3 -10.45 14.11 -26.11
CA LEU A 3 -11.65 14.92 -26.32
C LEU A 3 -12.34 14.55 -27.65
N PHE A 4 -11.57 14.04 -28.61
CA PHE A 4 -12.02 13.73 -29.96
C PHE A 4 -12.16 12.22 -30.16
N LYS A 5 -13.22 11.84 -30.86
CA LYS A 5 -13.49 10.46 -31.26
C LYS A 5 -13.50 10.36 -32.77
N ILE A 6 -13.18 9.18 -33.25
CA ILE A 6 -13.39 8.82 -34.65
C ILE A 6 -14.87 8.53 -34.86
N ARG A 7 -15.43 9.00 -35.97
CA ARG A 7 -16.83 8.79 -36.33
C ARG A 7 -16.88 7.75 -37.45
N GLN A 8 -17.48 6.63 -37.15
CA GLN A 8 -17.77 5.56 -38.08
C GLN A 8 -18.95 5.94 -38.97
N PHE A 9 -18.85 5.64 -40.26
CA PHE A 9 -19.97 5.79 -41.20
C PHE A 9 -20.31 4.49 -41.92
N TRP A 10 -19.34 3.58 -42.09
CA TRP A 10 -19.55 2.27 -42.70
C TRP A 10 -18.72 1.23 -41.94
N SER A 11 -19.28 0.04 -41.75
CA SER A 11 -18.60 -1.05 -41.05
C SER A 11 -19.13 -2.39 -41.47
N SER A 12 -18.24 -3.37 -41.56
CA SER A 12 -18.56 -4.77 -41.78
C SER A 12 -17.79 -5.62 -40.77
N THR A 13 -18.41 -6.70 -40.30
CA THR A 13 -17.80 -7.65 -39.36
C THR A 13 -17.85 -9.03 -39.99
N CYS A 14 -16.74 -9.74 -39.99
CA CYS A 14 -16.70 -11.13 -40.43
C CYS A 14 -17.46 -12.01 -39.42
N GLU A 15 -18.29 -12.94 -39.90
CA GLU A 15 -19.11 -13.82 -39.04
C GLU A 15 -18.33 -15.07 -38.55
N GLU A 16 -17.26 -15.45 -39.26
CA GLU A 16 -16.40 -16.57 -38.93
C GLU A 16 -15.12 -16.12 -38.19
N ASN A 17 -14.52 -17.02 -37.39
CA ASN A 17 -13.26 -16.79 -36.70
C ASN A 17 -12.07 -16.76 -37.70
N GLU A 18 -11.99 -15.68 -38.46
CA GLU A 18 -10.91 -15.38 -39.38
C GLU A 18 -9.79 -14.61 -38.68
N ASN A 19 -8.56 -14.75 -39.18
CA ASN A 19 -7.40 -14.04 -38.67
C ASN A 19 -6.81 -13.12 -39.76
N PHE A 20 -6.48 -11.90 -39.36
CA PHE A 20 -5.91 -10.86 -40.22
C PHE A 20 -4.58 -10.33 -39.65
N ASP A 21 -3.69 -9.88 -40.53
CA ASP A 21 -2.41 -9.25 -40.21
C ASP A 21 -2.30 -7.87 -40.87
N GLN A 22 -1.20 -7.14 -40.67
CA GLN A 22 -0.95 -5.82 -41.25
C GLN A 22 -1.07 -5.79 -42.78
N ASN A 23 -0.67 -6.89 -43.43
CA ASN A 23 -0.69 -7.08 -44.89
C ASN A 23 -2.06 -7.50 -45.46
N SER A 24 -3.03 -7.75 -44.59
CA SER A 24 -4.35 -8.23 -44.98
C SER A 24 -5.25 -7.14 -45.58
N LEU A 25 -4.98 -5.88 -45.30
CA LEU A 25 -5.75 -4.73 -45.78
C LEU A 25 -5.00 -4.00 -46.89
N MET A 26 -5.67 -3.81 -48.03
CA MET A 26 -5.17 -3.00 -49.13
C MET A 26 -6.28 -2.08 -49.65
N VAL A 27 -5.91 -0.85 -50.00
CA VAL A 27 -6.80 0.12 -50.64
C VAL A 27 -6.19 0.48 -51.99
N ALA A 28 -6.94 0.26 -53.07
CA ALA A 28 -6.44 0.52 -54.41
C ALA A 28 -7.57 0.86 -55.38
N SER A 29 -7.27 1.71 -56.36
CA SER A 29 -8.13 1.99 -57.51
C SER A 29 -7.96 0.89 -58.57
N VAL A 30 -8.87 -0.08 -58.56
CA VAL A 30 -8.94 -1.17 -59.55
C VAL A 30 -9.81 -0.73 -60.73
N ASN A 31 -9.21 -0.25 -61.82
CA ASN A 31 -9.90 0.17 -63.05
C ASN A 31 -11.08 1.16 -62.85
N SER A 32 -11.04 1.99 -61.80
CA SER A 32 -12.07 2.96 -61.42
C SER A 32 -11.45 4.28 -60.96
N GLN A 33 -12.26 5.34 -60.88
CA GLN A 33 -11.86 6.65 -60.32
C GLN A 33 -11.79 6.65 -58.79
N PHE A 34 -12.42 5.68 -58.13
CA PHE A 34 -12.49 5.57 -56.67
C PHE A 34 -11.82 4.29 -56.17
N ASP A 35 -11.42 4.31 -54.90
CA ASP A 35 -10.73 3.19 -54.29
C ASP A 35 -11.68 2.08 -53.87
N TYR A 36 -11.24 0.84 -54.05
CA TYR A 36 -11.85 -0.35 -53.47
C TYR A 36 -11.08 -0.77 -52.23
N ILE A 37 -11.79 -1.33 -51.26
CA ILE A 37 -11.20 -1.93 -50.07
C ILE A 37 -11.04 -3.42 -50.34
N ILE A 38 -9.81 -3.92 -50.26
CA ILE A 38 -9.50 -5.32 -50.44
C ILE A 38 -9.06 -5.87 -49.09
N THR A 39 -9.75 -6.90 -48.62
CA THR A 39 -9.40 -7.61 -47.40
C THR A 39 -9.06 -9.04 -47.73
N SER A 40 -7.98 -9.53 -47.11
CA SER A 40 -7.48 -10.88 -47.32
C SER A 40 -7.22 -11.58 -46.00
N SER A 41 -7.87 -12.72 -45.84
CA SER A 41 -7.82 -13.53 -44.63
C SER A 41 -6.77 -14.62 -44.74
N HIS A 42 -6.14 -14.98 -43.62
CA HIS A 42 -5.28 -16.16 -43.55
C HIS A 42 -6.06 -17.47 -43.72
N ASN A 43 -7.40 -17.44 -43.65
CA ASN A 43 -8.24 -18.60 -43.95
C ASN A 43 -8.44 -18.80 -45.47
N GLY A 44 -7.90 -17.92 -46.31
CA GLY A 44 -8.03 -18.02 -47.77
C GLY A 44 -9.21 -17.23 -48.35
N VAL A 45 -9.89 -16.41 -47.56
CA VAL A 45 -11.03 -15.60 -48.05
C VAL A 45 -10.54 -14.23 -48.53
N LEU A 46 -10.87 -13.89 -49.78
CA LEU A 46 -10.62 -12.58 -50.38
C LEU A 46 -11.95 -11.85 -50.58
N ARG A 47 -12.07 -10.64 -50.01
CA ARG A 47 -13.24 -9.78 -50.17
C ARG A 47 -12.86 -8.43 -50.75
N ILE A 48 -13.65 -7.97 -51.71
CA ILE A 48 -13.50 -6.64 -52.34
C ILE A 48 -14.77 -5.86 -52.07
N PHE A 49 -14.64 -4.74 -51.37
CA PHE A 49 -15.74 -3.85 -51.03
C PHE A 49 -15.67 -2.54 -51.81
N LYS A 50 -16.84 -2.07 -52.25
CA LYS A 50 -17.10 -0.69 -52.68
C LYS A 50 -18.14 -0.09 -51.74
N PRO A 51 -17.73 0.58 -50.66
CA PRO A 51 -18.69 1.15 -49.72
C PRO A 51 -19.52 2.25 -50.39
N SER A 52 -20.84 2.14 -50.33
CA SER A 52 -21.76 3.19 -50.74
C SER A 52 -21.75 4.33 -49.71
N CYS A 53 -21.24 5.49 -50.10
CA CYS A 53 -21.23 6.68 -49.24
C CYS A 53 -22.51 7.54 -49.39
N GLU A 54 -23.68 6.93 -49.62
CA GLU A 54 -24.92 7.70 -49.80
C GLU A 54 -25.43 8.26 -48.45
N SER A 55 -25.71 9.56 -48.41
CA SER A 55 -26.36 10.21 -47.27
C SER A 55 -27.89 10.10 -47.39
N ASN A 56 -28.57 9.77 -46.28
CA ASN A 56 -30.02 9.97 -46.17
C ASN A 56 -30.35 11.47 -46.12
N GLU A 57 -31.62 11.85 -46.33
CA GLU A 57 -32.11 13.26 -46.28
C GLU A 57 -31.74 14.01 -44.98
N ASN A 58 -31.38 13.28 -43.91
CA ASN A 58 -30.94 13.80 -42.61
C ASN A 58 -29.41 13.93 -42.45
N GLY A 59 -28.61 13.72 -43.51
CA GLY A 59 -27.14 13.85 -43.47
C GLY A 59 -26.40 12.69 -42.77
N ILE A 60 -27.10 11.60 -42.43
CA ILE A 60 -26.52 10.38 -41.87
C ILE A 60 -26.21 9.42 -43.03
N PHE A 61 -24.97 8.94 -43.09
CA PHE A 61 -24.55 7.93 -44.07
C PHE A 61 -25.32 6.62 -43.86
N ARG A 62 -25.69 5.95 -44.95
CA ARG A 62 -26.22 4.60 -44.90
C ARG A 62 -25.12 3.66 -44.41
N GLY A 63 -25.44 2.79 -43.45
CA GLY A 63 -24.55 1.73 -43.00
C GLY A 63 -24.38 0.65 -44.08
N PHE A 64 -23.65 -0.42 -43.76
CA PHE A 64 -23.34 -1.51 -44.68
C PHE A 64 -24.55 -2.04 -45.43
N GLN A 65 -24.45 -2.11 -46.76
CA GLN A 65 -25.40 -2.80 -47.61
C GLN A 65 -24.74 -4.02 -48.25
N PRO A 66 -25.47 -5.13 -48.47
CA PRO A 66 -24.93 -6.30 -49.15
C PRO A 66 -24.33 -6.01 -50.53
N ASN A 67 -24.86 -5.02 -51.25
CA ASN A 67 -24.32 -4.55 -52.54
C ASN A 67 -22.93 -3.91 -52.44
N ASP A 68 -22.49 -3.49 -51.24
CA ASP A 68 -21.15 -2.94 -51.04
C ASP A 68 -20.08 -4.03 -51.15
N SER A 69 -20.45 -5.30 -50.93
CA SER A 69 -19.58 -6.46 -51.19
C SER A 69 -19.66 -6.83 -52.66
N ILE A 70 -18.57 -6.59 -53.40
CA ILE A 70 -18.52 -6.85 -54.84
C ILE A 70 -18.22 -8.32 -55.10
N ILE A 71 -17.16 -8.82 -54.48
CA ILE A 71 -16.68 -10.19 -54.63
C ILE A 71 -16.30 -10.71 -53.25
N GLU A 72 -16.72 -11.94 -53.01
CA GLU A 72 -16.19 -12.81 -51.97
C GLU A 72 -15.75 -14.11 -52.64
N LYS A 73 -14.44 -14.39 -52.60
CA LYS A 73 -13.87 -15.60 -53.19
C LYS A 73 -13.06 -16.35 -52.14
N ILE A 74 -13.38 -17.62 -51.98
CA ILE A 74 -12.72 -18.51 -51.03
C ILE A 74 -11.68 -19.33 -51.79
N PHE A 75 -10.44 -19.28 -51.33
CA PHE A 75 -9.33 -20.09 -51.81
C PHE A 75 -9.01 -21.20 -50.80
N ASP A 76 -8.51 -22.34 -51.29
CA ASP A 76 -8.13 -23.47 -50.43
C ASP A 76 -6.86 -23.21 -49.60
N THR A 77 -6.11 -22.15 -49.93
CA THR A 77 -4.83 -21.82 -49.30
C THR A 77 -4.84 -20.43 -48.66
N PRO A 78 -4.14 -20.24 -47.52
CA PRO A 78 -4.01 -18.95 -46.86
C PRO A 78 -3.54 -17.83 -47.79
N ILE A 79 -4.06 -16.63 -47.61
CA ILE A 79 -3.53 -15.42 -48.25
C ILE A 79 -2.60 -14.73 -47.26
N LEU A 80 -1.36 -14.45 -47.69
CA LEU A 80 -0.35 -13.76 -46.89
C LEU A 80 -0.37 -12.25 -47.13
N GLN A 81 -0.54 -11.85 -48.39
CA GLN A 81 -0.55 -10.45 -48.80
C GLN A 81 -1.27 -10.30 -50.14
N THR A 82 -1.95 -9.19 -50.32
CA THR A 82 -2.50 -8.75 -51.62
C THR A 82 -1.81 -7.49 -52.09
N ALA A 83 -1.53 -7.39 -53.39
CA ALA A 83 -0.93 -6.21 -53.99
C ALA A 83 -1.61 -5.89 -55.32
N CYS A 84 -1.62 -4.61 -55.70
CA CYS A 84 -2.19 -4.15 -56.96
C CYS A 84 -1.11 -3.47 -57.81
N GLY A 85 -1.16 -3.68 -59.12
CA GLY A 85 -0.24 -3.03 -60.06
C GLY A 85 -0.53 -3.38 -61.51
N LYS A 86 0.26 -2.83 -62.43
CA LYS A 86 0.20 -3.12 -63.87
C LYS A 86 0.97 -4.40 -64.19
N LEU A 87 0.34 -5.53 -63.93
CA LEU A 87 0.96 -6.86 -63.90
C LEU A 87 0.74 -7.71 -65.16
N LEU A 88 0.16 -7.16 -66.24
CA LEU A 88 -0.02 -7.85 -67.52
C LEU A 88 0.74 -7.13 -68.65
N SER A 89 1.47 -7.91 -69.46
CA SER A 89 2.26 -7.35 -70.55
C SER A 89 1.36 -6.78 -71.64
N GLY A 90 1.42 -5.45 -71.83
CA GLY A 90 0.68 -4.76 -72.89
C GLY A 90 -0.67 -4.18 -72.45
N SER A 91 -1.13 -4.46 -71.23
CA SER A 91 -2.26 -3.76 -70.61
C SER A 91 -1.80 -2.60 -69.72
N GLN A 92 -2.63 -1.58 -69.56
CA GLN A 92 -2.44 -0.52 -68.56
C GLN A 92 -3.40 -0.64 -67.37
N GLU A 93 -4.25 -1.65 -67.38
CA GLU A 93 -5.20 -1.95 -66.31
C GLU A 93 -4.46 -2.39 -65.04
N THR A 94 -5.07 -2.09 -63.88
CA THR A 94 -4.58 -2.54 -62.59
C THR A 94 -5.12 -3.93 -62.30
N HIS A 95 -4.20 -4.85 -62.02
CA HIS A 95 -4.49 -6.25 -61.73
C HIS A 95 -4.17 -6.55 -60.27
N LEU A 96 -4.83 -7.57 -59.73
CA LEU A 96 -4.69 -7.99 -58.33
C LEU A 96 -3.75 -9.18 -58.24
N ALA A 97 -2.62 -9.02 -57.56
CA ALA A 97 -1.76 -10.12 -57.14
C ALA A 97 -2.16 -10.62 -55.75
N VAL A 98 -2.34 -11.93 -55.63
CA VAL A 98 -2.61 -12.62 -54.36
C VAL A 98 -1.46 -13.57 -54.09
N LEU A 99 -0.78 -13.36 -52.96
CA LEU A 99 0.34 -14.17 -52.49
C LEU A 99 -0.14 -15.21 -51.48
N HIS A 100 0.10 -16.47 -51.81
CA HIS A 100 -0.05 -17.60 -50.91
C HIS A 100 1.33 -18.12 -50.48
N PRO A 101 1.43 -19.02 -49.48
CA PRO A 101 2.72 -19.53 -49.01
C PRO A 101 3.61 -20.12 -50.11
N ARG A 102 3.05 -20.81 -51.10
CA ARG A 102 3.83 -21.45 -52.20
C ARG A 102 3.34 -21.11 -53.61
N LEU A 103 2.46 -20.12 -53.73
CA LEU A 103 1.80 -19.79 -54.98
C LEU A 103 1.63 -18.27 -55.06
N LEU A 104 1.96 -17.68 -56.20
CA LEU A 104 1.64 -16.31 -56.52
C LEU A 104 0.64 -16.33 -57.69
N THR A 105 -0.53 -15.74 -57.49
CA THR A 105 -1.60 -15.70 -58.50
C THR A 105 -1.94 -14.27 -58.87
N VAL A 106 -2.17 -14.02 -60.16
CA VAL A 106 -2.56 -12.69 -60.65
C VAL A 106 -3.93 -12.78 -61.30
N TYR A 107 -4.83 -11.91 -60.87
CA TYR A 107 -6.23 -11.87 -61.27
C TYR A 107 -6.59 -10.54 -61.94
N SER A 108 -7.52 -10.62 -62.89
CA SER A 108 -8.21 -9.45 -63.44
C SER A 108 -9.62 -9.37 -62.90
N LEU A 109 -10.03 -8.17 -62.49
CA LEU A 109 -11.39 -7.87 -62.06
C LEU A 109 -12.21 -7.45 -63.27
N ILE A 110 -13.18 -8.28 -63.66
CA ILE A 110 -14.06 -8.00 -64.81
C ILE A 110 -15.45 -7.65 -64.31
N CYS A 111 -15.82 -6.39 -64.44
CA CYS A 111 -17.17 -5.90 -64.11
C CYS A 111 -18.06 -5.90 -65.36
N LYS A 112 -19.08 -6.76 -65.41
CA LYS A 112 -20.12 -6.73 -66.45
C LYS A 112 -21.33 -5.96 -65.91
N THR A 113 -21.67 -4.84 -66.55
CA THR A 113 -22.78 -4.00 -66.10
C THR A 113 -24.14 -4.59 -66.49
N GLY A 114 -25.01 -4.75 -65.49
CA GLY A 114 -26.42 -5.11 -65.67
C GLY A 114 -27.30 -3.90 -65.95
N LYS A 115 -28.58 -4.13 -66.26
CA LYS A 115 -29.58 -3.05 -66.46
C LYS A 115 -30.07 -2.39 -65.16
N THR A 116 -29.79 -2.99 -64.01
CA THR A 116 -30.09 -2.51 -62.65
C THR A 116 -28.88 -2.79 -61.76
N ASP A 117 -28.70 -2.08 -60.65
CA ASP A 117 -27.52 -2.23 -59.76
C ASP A 117 -27.35 -3.67 -59.23
N HIS A 118 -28.44 -4.42 -59.05
CA HIS A 118 -28.44 -5.84 -58.67
C HIS A 118 -28.04 -6.83 -59.80
N GLY A 119 -27.81 -6.34 -61.02
CA GLY A 119 -27.46 -7.16 -62.18
C GLY A 119 -26.00 -7.03 -62.60
N ASN A 120 -25.17 -6.31 -61.83
CA ASN A 120 -23.75 -6.19 -62.11
C ASN A 120 -23.04 -7.48 -61.67
N GLU A 121 -22.62 -8.30 -62.63
CA GLU A 121 -21.80 -9.48 -62.37
C GLU A 121 -20.34 -9.06 -62.38
N VAL A 122 -19.66 -9.21 -61.24
CA VAL A 122 -18.21 -9.02 -61.16
C VAL A 122 -17.55 -10.37 -60.98
N ASP A 123 -16.67 -10.72 -61.91
CA ASP A 123 -15.92 -11.98 -61.90
C ASP A 123 -14.43 -11.71 -61.72
N LEU A 124 -13.76 -12.62 -61.02
CA LEU A 124 -12.35 -12.54 -60.69
C LEU A 124 -11.60 -13.63 -61.48
N GLN A 125 -11.16 -13.25 -62.68
CA GLN A 125 -10.54 -14.15 -63.65
C GLN A 125 -9.05 -14.31 -63.39
N LEU A 126 -8.58 -15.56 -63.27
CA LEU A 126 -7.16 -15.88 -63.15
C LEU A 126 -6.45 -15.63 -64.49
N LEU A 127 -5.39 -14.81 -64.48
CA LEU A 127 -4.55 -14.56 -65.65
C LEU A 127 -3.41 -15.57 -65.74
N TYR A 128 -2.60 -15.65 -64.69
CA TYR A 128 -1.48 -16.59 -64.59
C TYR A 128 -1.16 -16.91 -63.12
N GLU A 129 -0.43 -18.02 -62.92
CA GLU A 129 0.06 -18.46 -61.63
C GLU A 129 1.56 -18.78 -61.69
N HIS A 130 2.27 -18.49 -60.59
CA HIS A 130 3.66 -18.83 -60.37
C HIS A 130 3.78 -19.74 -59.17
N LYS A 131 4.42 -20.91 -59.35
CA LYS A 131 4.70 -21.84 -58.26
C LYS A 131 6.02 -21.45 -57.61
N LEU A 132 5.99 -21.21 -56.30
CA LEU A 132 7.17 -20.80 -55.53
C LEU A 132 7.88 -22.03 -54.97
N HIS A 133 9.20 -22.10 -55.18
CA HIS A 133 10.02 -23.20 -54.64
C HIS A 133 10.17 -23.15 -53.12
N ARG A 134 10.12 -21.94 -52.54
CA ARG A 134 10.24 -21.70 -51.09
C ARG A 134 8.99 -21.03 -50.57
N SER A 135 8.75 -21.12 -49.26
CA SER A 135 7.63 -20.45 -48.63
C SER A 135 7.83 -18.93 -48.65
N ALA A 136 6.85 -18.19 -49.15
CA ALA A 136 6.86 -16.74 -49.17
C ALA A 136 6.60 -16.13 -47.78
N ALA A 137 7.11 -14.92 -47.57
CA ALA A 137 6.87 -14.09 -46.40
C ALA A 137 6.05 -12.85 -46.78
N ASN A 138 6.53 -12.08 -47.76
CA ASN A 138 5.88 -10.88 -48.29
C ASN A 138 6.22 -10.70 -49.78
N CYS A 139 5.57 -9.74 -50.42
CA CYS A 139 5.88 -9.32 -51.79
C CYS A 139 5.87 -7.80 -51.94
N VAL A 140 6.60 -7.33 -52.93
CA VAL A 140 6.68 -5.93 -53.33
C VAL A 140 6.37 -5.82 -54.81
N VAL A 141 5.55 -4.83 -55.17
CA VAL A 141 5.18 -4.54 -56.55
C VAL A 141 5.74 -3.16 -56.93
N GLY A 142 6.33 -3.06 -58.11
CA GLY A 142 6.73 -1.76 -58.64
C GLY A 142 7.46 -1.82 -59.98
N PRO A 143 7.76 -0.66 -60.58
CA PRO A 143 8.44 -0.58 -61.86
C PRO A 143 9.95 -0.78 -61.69
N PHE A 144 10.39 -2.03 -61.47
CA PHE A 144 11.81 -2.35 -61.31
C PHE A 144 12.58 -2.03 -62.60
N GLY A 145 13.80 -1.51 -62.46
CA GLY A 145 14.63 -1.12 -63.61
C GLY A 145 14.22 0.22 -64.26
N GLY A 146 13.27 0.95 -63.66
CA GLY A 146 12.76 2.21 -64.21
C GLY A 146 11.84 2.04 -65.44
N SER A 147 11.23 0.86 -65.59
CA SER A 147 10.28 0.60 -66.67
C SER A 147 9.05 1.50 -66.54
N LYS A 148 8.62 2.12 -67.65
CA LYS A 148 7.43 2.99 -67.64
C LYS A 148 6.19 2.15 -67.91
N ASN A 149 5.17 2.32 -67.08
CA ASN A 149 3.84 1.68 -67.22
C ASN A 149 3.83 0.15 -67.11
N ARG A 150 4.84 -0.45 -66.46
CA ARG A 150 4.87 -1.88 -66.16
C ARG A 150 5.31 -2.03 -64.72
N ASP A 151 4.61 -2.87 -63.98
CA ASP A 151 4.99 -3.22 -62.63
C ASP A 151 5.39 -4.70 -62.59
N PHE A 152 6.42 -4.98 -61.82
CA PHE A 152 6.96 -6.31 -61.62
C PHE A 152 6.83 -6.70 -60.16
N ILE A 153 6.93 -7.99 -59.86
CA ILE A 153 6.72 -8.54 -58.51
C ILE A 153 8.03 -9.11 -58.00
N CYS A 154 8.41 -8.72 -56.79
CA CYS A 154 9.48 -9.34 -56.02
C CYS A 154 8.86 -10.06 -54.84
N VAL A 155 9.16 -11.34 -54.66
CA VAL A 155 8.68 -12.15 -53.54
C VAL A 155 9.86 -12.47 -52.62
N GLN A 156 9.73 -12.11 -51.35
CA GLN A 156 10.67 -12.51 -50.31
C GLN A 156 10.22 -13.84 -49.71
N SER A 157 11.12 -14.81 -49.63
CA SER A 157 10.88 -16.06 -48.91
C SER A 157 11.27 -15.96 -47.43
N LEU A 158 10.76 -16.90 -46.62
CA LEU A 158 11.08 -17.00 -45.20
C LEU A 158 12.58 -17.22 -44.93
N ASP A 159 13.33 -17.76 -45.88
CA ASP A 159 14.78 -18.02 -45.76
C ASP A 159 15.64 -16.87 -46.36
N GLY A 160 15.03 -15.76 -46.79
CA GLY A 160 15.75 -14.59 -47.30
C GLY A 160 16.12 -14.62 -48.78
N LEU A 161 15.56 -15.55 -49.55
CA LEU A 161 15.65 -15.56 -51.02
C LEU A 161 14.59 -14.61 -51.60
N LEU A 162 15.03 -13.64 -52.41
CA LEU A 162 14.23 -12.74 -53.23
C LEU A 162 14.04 -13.34 -54.63
N SER A 163 12.79 -13.55 -55.05
CA SER A 163 12.46 -14.03 -56.40
C SER A 163 11.82 -12.91 -57.21
N PHE A 164 12.37 -12.63 -58.40
CA PHE A 164 11.90 -11.56 -59.28
C PHE A 164 11.08 -12.12 -60.45
N PHE A 165 9.87 -11.58 -60.62
CA PHE A 165 8.92 -11.97 -61.67
C PHE A 165 8.60 -10.78 -62.57
N GLU A 166 8.92 -10.91 -63.85
CA GLU A 166 8.47 -10.01 -64.91
C GLU A 166 7.22 -10.58 -65.57
N HIS A 167 6.05 -10.19 -65.03
CA HIS A 167 4.74 -10.69 -65.48
C HIS A 167 4.65 -12.22 -65.42
N GLU A 168 4.49 -12.88 -66.57
CA GLU A 168 4.36 -14.34 -66.72
C GLU A 168 5.70 -15.09 -66.60
N ASN A 169 6.84 -14.38 -66.57
CA ASN A 169 8.17 -15.00 -66.54
C ASN A 169 8.89 -14.72 -65.22
N GLN A 170 9.48 -15.77 -64.64
CA GLN A 170 10.44 -15.63 -63.56
C GLN A 170 11.83 -15.30 -64.12
N VAL A 171 12.45 -14.23 -63.63
CA VAL A 171 13.72 -13.71 -64.21
C VAL A 171 14.94 -14.25 -63.49
N PHE A 172 15.03 -14.07 -62.17
CA PHE A 172 16.17 -14.52 -61.35
C PHE A 172 15.81 -14.56 -59.86
N HIS A 173 16.72 -15.13 -59.06
CA HIS A 173 16.64 -15.17 -57.60
C HIS A 173 17.87 -14.53 -57.00
N PHE A 174 17.76 -14.01 -55.78
CA PHE A 174 18.89 -13.47 -55.03
C PHE A 174 18.77 -13.82 -53.54
N ASN A 175 19.83 -14.39 -52.95
CA ASN A 175 19.87 -14.66 -51.52
C ASN A 175 20.44 -13.46 -50.75
N LEU A 176 19.68 -12.93 -49.81
CA LEU A 176 20.14 -11.85 -48.93
C LEU A 176 21.30 -12.32 -48.04
N PRO A 177 22.37 -11.51 -47.86
CA PRO A 177 23.46 -11.85 -46.97
C PRO A 177 23.03 -11.75 -45.50
N ASP A 178 23.60 -12.61 -44.65
CA ASP A 178 23.45 -12.60 -43.18
C ASP A 178 21.99 -12.49 -42.71
N PHE A 179 21.12 -13.27 -43.35
CA PHE A 179 19.69 -13.32 -43.09
C PHE A 179 19.33 -14.33 -41.99
N LEU A 180 18.45 -13.93 -41.06
CA LEU A 180 17.92 -14.81 -40.01
C LEU A 180 16.38 -14.81 -40.01
N LEU A 181 15.75 -13.63 -40.04
CA LEU A 181 14.30 -13.45 -40.07
C LEU A 181 13.90 -12.50 -41.21
N PRO A 182 12.74 -12.71 -41.86
CA PRO A 182 12.21 -11.80 -42.85
C PRO A 182 11.81 -10.48 -42.21
N GLY A 183 12.44 -9.39 -42.65
CA GLY A 183 12.02 -8.03 -42.34
C GLY A 183 11.14 -7.43 -43.44
N PRO A 184 10.53 -6.25 -43.20
CA PRO A 184 9.81 -5.53 -44.23
C PRO A 184 10.73 -5.19 -45.41
N LEU A 185 10.20 -5.39 -46.62
CA LEU A 185 10.85 -5.12 -47.89
C LEU A 185 10.04 -4.08 -48.66
N CYS A 186 10.70 -3.08 -49.22
CA CYS A 186 10.05 -2.02 -50.01
C CYS A 186 10.91 -1.63 -51.21
N TYR A 187 10.29 -1.09 -52.25
CA TYR A 187 10.97 -0.66 -53.48
C TYR A 187 10.92 0.86 -53.66
N LEU A 188 12.09 1.49 -53.73
CA LEU A 188 12.26 2.91 -53.99
C LEU A 188 12.42 3.15 -55.49
N SER A 189 11.34 3.58 -56.14
CA SER A 189 11.31 3.82 -57.59
C SER A 189 12.28 4.89 -58.09
N ARG A 190 12.63 5.89 -57.25
CA ARG A 190 13.52 6.99 -57.64
C ARG A 190 14.96 6.56 -57.89
N ASN A 191 15.51 5.76 -56.97
CA ASN A 191 16.90 5.29 -57.05
C ASN A 191 17.00 3.86 -57.62
N ASP A 192 15.85 3.22 -57.92
CA ASP A 192 15.75 1.83 -58.39
C ASP A 192 16.44 0.88 -57.39
N CYS A 193 16.02 0.98 -56.13
CA CYS A 193 16.61 0.28 -54.98
C CYS A 193 15.57 -0.45 -54.15
N PHE A 194 15.93 -1.64 -53.68
CA PHE A 194 15.20 -2.41 -52.67
C PHE A 194 15.71 -2.05 -51.29
N ILE A 195 14.82 -1.64 -50.41
CA ILE A 195 15.10 -1.35 -49.02
C ILE A 195 14.67 -2.55 -48.21
N HIS A 196 15.61 -3.18 -47.54
CA HIS A 196 15.40 -4.35 -46.70
C HIS A 196 15.88 -4.07 -45.28
N PHE A 197 15.08 -4.45 -44.30
CA PHE A 197 15.48 -4.44 -42.89
C PHE A 197 16.04 -5.81 -42.47
N GLY A 198 17.29 -5.84 -42.01
CA GLY A 198 17.93 -7.05 -41.51
C GLY A 198 17.70 -7.30 -40.01
N SER A 199 17.89 -8.54 -39.57
CA SER A 199 17.78 -8.93 -38.15
C SER A 199 18.86 -8.33 -37.25
N ASP A 200 19.88 -7.69 -37.83
CA ASP A 200 20.94 -6.96 -37.14
C ASP A 200 20.59 -5.48 -36.89
N TRP A 201 19.32 -5.10 -37.09
CA TRP A 201 18.77 -3.75 -36.90
C TRP A 201 19.34 -2.69 -37.86
N ILE A 202 19.82 -3.15 -39.02
CA ILE A 202 20.35 -2.30 -40.09
C ILE A 202 19.40 -2.35 -41.29
N ILE A 203 18.94 -1.17 -41.73
CA ILE A 203 18.30 -1.00 -43.03
C ILE A 203 19.37 -0.92 -44.09
N ARG A 204 19.21 -1.72 -45.14
CA ARG A 204 20.12 -1.78 -46.30
C ARG A 204 19.36 -1.46 -47.57
N ALA A 205 19.98 -0.65 -48.43
CA ALA A 205 19.49 -0.41 -49.79
C ALA A 205 20.30 -1.18 -50.82
N TYR A 206 19.63 -2.03 -51.61
CA TYR A 206 20.21 -2.80 -52.70
C TYR A 206 19.70 -2.33 -54.04
N ARG A 207 20.61 -1.90 -54.92
CA ARG A 207 20.24 -1.44 -56.25
C ARG A 207 19.79 -2.60 -57.13
N TYR A 208 18.68 -2.45 -57.87
CA TYR A 208 18.14 -3.52 -58.72
C TYR A 208 19.15 -4.02 -59.76
N LYS A 209 19.90 -3.11 -60.38
CA LYS A 209 20.96 -3.48 -61.34
C LYS A 209 22.00 -4.40 -60.72
N ALA A 210 22.49 -4.07 -59.52
CA ALA A 210 23.47 -4.87 -58.79
C ALA A 210 22.93 -6.26 -58.44
N LEU A 211 21.64 -6.36 -58.10
CA LEU A 211 20.98 -7.65 -57.86
C LEU A 211 20.88 -8.49 -59.14
N SER A 212 20.53 -7.87 -60.27
CA SER A 212 20.35 -8.55 -61.56
C SER A 212 21.63 -8.95 -62.29
N GLU A 213 22.78 -8.40 -61.90
CA GLU A 213 24.10 -8.76 -62.44
C GLU A 213 24.66 -10.03 -61.80
N ILE A 214 24.28 -10.32 -60.55
CA ILE A 214 24.70 -11.52 -59.80
C ILE A 214 23.81 -12.71 -60.19
N ARG A 215 23.64 -12.93 -61.50
CA ARG A 215 22.91 -14.10 -62.01
C ARG A 215 23.69 -15.36 -61.65
N ASP A 216 22.97 -16.36 -61.15
CA ASP A 216 23.44 -17.69 -60.74
C ASP A 216 24.47 -18.28 -61.74
N GLU A 217 25.77 -18.01 -61.54
CA GLU A 217 26.80 -18.96 -61.95
C GLU A 217 26.70 -20.13 -60.98
N ASN A 218 26.24 -21.28 -61.48
CA ASN A 218 26.23 -22.58 -60.81
C ASN A 218 27.55 -22.80 -60.04
N SER A 219 27.58 -22.40 -58.77
CA SER A 219 28.72 -22.56 -57.89
C SER A 219 28.20 -23.04 -56.54
N ASP A 220 28.78 -24.14 -56.09
CA ASP A 220 28.39 -24.84 -54.88
C ASP A 220 28.25 -23.88 -53.68
N PRO A 221 27.20 -24.04 -52.84
CA PRO A 221 26.79 -23.06 -51.82
C PRO A 221 27.77 -22.87 -50.65
N ILE A 222 28.94 -23.51 -50.69
CA ILE A 222 29.88 -23.59 -49.57
C ILE A 222 31.05 -22.59 -49.72
N TYR A 223 31.43 -22.17 -50.94
CA TYR A 223 32.70 -21.45 -51.14
C TYR A 223 32.66 -20.11 -51.89
N SER A 224 31.54 -19.66 -52.42
CA SER A 224 31.42 -18.30 -52.98
C SER A 224 30.16 -17.60 -52.51
N LYS A 225 30.24 -16.94 -51.35
CA LYS A 225 29.25 -15.91 -51.00
C LYS A 225 29.45 -14.72 -51.96
N PRO A 226 28.48 -14.38 -52.83
CA PRO A 226 28.60 -13.16 -53.64
C PRO A 226 28.65 -11.97 -52.68
N LYS A 227 29.75 -11.21 -52.70
CA LYS A 227 29.87 -9.97 -51.93
C LYS A 227 29.07 -8.88 -52.63
N ILE A 228 27.77 -8.79 -52.33
CA ILE A 228 27.00 -7.61 -52.68
C ILE A 228 27.34 -6.49 -51.69
N PHE A 229 27.56 -5.30 -52.21
CA PHE A 229 27.65 -4.09 -51.41
C PHE A 229 26.29 -3.40 -51.45
N SER A 230 25.76 -3.05 -50.29
CA SER A 230 24.64 -2.13 -50.18
C SER A 230 25.07 -0.74 -50.66
N GLU A 231 24.12 0.02 -51.23
CA GLU A 231 24.35 1.40 -51.63
C GLU A 231 24.54 2.29 -50.39
N TRP A 232 23.75 2.03 -49.35
CA TRP A 232 23.90 2.62 -48.04
C TRP A 232 23.27 1.69 -47.00
N ASP A 233 23.79 1.80 -45.78
CA ASP A 233 23.32 1.11 -44.58
C ASP A 233 23.01 2.13 -43.48
N TYR A 234 21.92 1.93 -42.75
CA TYR A 234 21.55 2.76 -41.61
C TYR A 234 21.15 1.89 -40.41
N SER A 235 21.86 2.04 -39.30
CA SER A 235 21.57 1.33 -38.04
C SER A 235 20.48 2.03 -37.25
N LEU A 236 19.33 1.38 -37.10
CA LEU A 236 18.20 1.90 -36.32
C LEU A 236 18.32 1.61 -34.82
N GLY A 237 18.92 0.47 -34.47
CA GLY A 237 19.06 0.02 -33.08
C GLY A 237 17.79 -0.60 -32.47
N GLU A 238 16.76 -0.84 -33.28
CA GLU A 238 15.54 -1.56 -32.89
C GLU A 238 14.93 -2.29 -34.09
N SER A 239 13.97 -3.19 -33.81
CA SER A 239 13.13 -3.88 -34.80
C SER A 239 12.18 -2.91 -35.50
N VAL A 240 11.90 -3.20 -36.77
CA VAL A 240 10.97 -2.44 -37.61
C VAL A 240 9.72 -3.27 -37.86
N MET A 241 8.56 -2.65 -37.65
CA MET A 241 7.25 -3.22 -37.92
C MET A 241 6.85 -3.03 -39.39
N ASP A 242 6.93 -1.78 -39.88
CA ASP A 242 6.51 -1.42 -41.24
C ASP A 242 7.44 -0.35 -41.84
N ILE A 243 7.56 -0.36 -43.17
CA ILE A 243 8.29 0.62 -43.98
C ILE A 243 7.36 1.10 -45.09
N GLN A 244 7.22 2.42 -45.23
CA GLN A 244 6.43 3.03 -46.30
C GLN A 244 7.27 4.05 -47.06
N ILE A 245 7.16 3.98 -48.40
CA ILE A 245 7.85 4.90 -49.30
C ILE A 245 6.83 5.84 -49.91
N ILE A 246 7.05 7.14 -49.72
CA ILE A 246 6.18 8.17 -50.26
C ILE A 246 6.98 9.07 -51.18
N ASN A 247 6.45 9.24 -52.38
CA ASN A 247 7.00 10.12 -53.39
C ASN A 247 6.04 11.31 -53.55
N ASP A 248 6.52 12.53 -53.35
CA ASP A 248 5.73 13.73 -53.64
C ASP A 248 5.68 13.92 -55.16
N SER A 249 4.49 13.75 -55.76
CA SER A 249 4.28 13.88 -57.20
C SER A 249 3.98 15.32 -57.64
N ASP A 250 3.61 16.19 -56.72
CA ASP A 250 2.88 17.42 -57.05
C ASP A 250 3.78 18.67 -57.15
N ASN A 251 5.05 18.57 -56.73
CA ASN A 251 6.00 19.68 -56.74
C ASN A 251 7.27 19.41 -57.58
N ASN A 252 7.82 20.48 -58.18
CA ASN A 252 9.08 20.46 -58.95
C ASN A 252 10.28 19.92 -58.13
N ASN A 253 10.23 20.06 -56.80
CA ASN A 253 11.12 19.37 -55.88
C ASN A 253 10.51 18.01 -55.52
N LYS A 254 10.84 16.99 -56.32
CA LYS A 254 10.49 15.60 -56.05
C LYS A 254 11.23 15.15 -54.79
N GLU A 255 10.66 15.35 -53.61
CA GLU A 255 11.18 14.76 -52.38
C GLU A 255 10.59 13.37 -52.17
N THR A 256 11.42 12.47 -51.65
CA THR A 256 11.01 11.11 -51.31
C THR A 256 11.27 10.89 -49.83
N TRP A 257 10.31 10.29 -49.17
CA TRP A 257 10.30 10.03 -47.74
C TRP A 257 10.22 8.52 -47.55
N ILE A 258 11.21 7.97 -46.84
CA ILE A 258 11.19 6.59 -46.37
C ILE A 258 10.79 6.67 -44.91
N VAL A 259 9.54 6.35 -44.62
CA VAL A 259 8.98 6.36 -43.28
C VAL A 259 9.08 4.96 -42.72
N ILE A 260 9.66 4.84 -41.54
CA ILE A 260 9.93 3.55 -40.90
C ILE A 260 9.34 3.60 -39.50
N LEU A 261 8.46 2.64 -39.22
CA LEU A 261 7.89 2.43 -37.91
C LEU A 261 8.68 1.35 -37.16
N GLY A 262 9.44 1.76 -36.16
CA GLY A 262 10.04 0.84 -35.19
C GLY A 262 9.10 0.54 -34.03
N GLU A 263 9.52 -0.34 -33.13
CA GLU A 263 8.77 -0.67 -31.90
C GLU A 263 8.63 0.53 -30.94
N LYS A 264 9.57 1.49 -30.97
CA LYS A 264 9.56 2.65 -30.07
C LYS A 264 9.77 3.97 -30.78
N ASN A 265 10.31 3.98 -31.99
CA ASN A 265 10.57 5.21 -32.70
C ASN A 265 9.98 5.21 -34.10
N LEU A 266 9.61 6.40 -34.56
CA LEU A 266 9.30 6.69 -35.95
C LEU A 266 10.52 7.36 -36.58
N PHE A 267 11.03 6.78 -37.66
CA PHE A 267 12.13 7.36 -38.44
C PHE A 267 11.63 7.84 -39.79
N SER A 268 12.20 8.94 -40.26
CA SER A 268 12.03 9.41 -41.62
C SER A 268 13.40 9.57 -42.27
N LEU A 269 13.71 8.74 -43.27
CA LEU A 269 14.93 8.80 -44.05
C LEU A 269 14.67 9.45 -45.43
N SER A 270 15.70 10.08 -45.96
CA SER A 270 15.78 10.51 -47.36
C SER A 270 16.18 9.35 -48.29
N ALA A 271 16.02 9.51 -49.61
CA ALA A 271 16.43 8.51 -50.61
C ALA A 271 17.86 7.97 -50.45
N ASN A 272 18.77 8.80 -49.91
CA ASN A 272 20.19 8.50 -49.79
C ASN A 272 20.55 7.92 -48.40
N GLY A 273 19.57 7.50 -47.61
CA GLY A 273 19.80 6.93 -46.27
C GLY A 273 20.13 7.95 -45.18
N ARG A 274 20.02 9.26 -45.44
CA ARG A 274 20.20 10.29 -44.41
C ARG A 274 18.91 10.47 -43.61
N LEU A 275 19.01 10.47 -42.28
CA LEU A 275 17.91 10.78 -41.37
C LEU A 275 17.44 12.23 -41.57
N LYS A 276 16.16 12.41 -41.88
CA LYS A 276 15.50 13.72 -41.89
C LYS A 276 15.03 14.08 -40.48
N PHE A 277 14.30 13.17 -39.83
CA PHE A 277 13.90 13.32 -38.43
C PHE A 277 13.62 11.95 -37.79
N MET A 278 13.57 11.94 -36.46
CA MET A 278 13.21 10.80 -35.63
C MET A 278 12.30 11.27 -34.51
N ILE A 279 11.24 10.52 -34.21
CA ILE A 279 10.37 10.74 -33.07
C ILE A 279 10.47 9.52 -32.17
N LYS A 280 10.74 9.75 -30.88
CA LYS A 280 10.61 8.72 -29.85
C LYS A 280 9.16 8.67 -29.38
N LEU A 281 8.49 7.56 -29.61
CA LEU A 281 7.11 7.33 -29.19
C LEU A 281 7.10 6.92 -27.71
N GLY A 282 6.21 7.53 -26.93
CA GLY A 282 6.00 7.19 -25.52
C GLY A 282 5.08 5.98 -25.30
N PHE A 283 4.74 5.25 -26.38
CA PHE A 283 3.80 4.15 -26.45
C PHE A 283 4.27 3.15 -27.51
N CYS A 284 3.75 1.92 -27.46
CA CYS A 284 3.98 0.89 -28.47
C CYS A 284 3.05 1.15 -29.67
N PRO A 285 3.59 1.40 -30.87
CA PRO A 285 2.79 1.53 -32.09
C PRO A 285 2.47 0.15 -32.67
N LEU A 286 1.28 -0.01 -33.26
CA LEU A 286 0.92 -1.22 -34.01
C LEU A 286 1.12 -1.04 -35.51
N CYS A 287 0.42 -0.06 -36.09
CA CYS A 287 0.42 0.15 -37.53
C CYS A 287 0.48 1.63 -37.89
N MET A 288 0.85 1.89 -39.14
CA MET A 288 1.07 3.22 -39.68
C MET A 288 0.47 3.35 -41.07
N ASP A 289 0.03 4.57 -41.39
CA ASP A 289 -0.17 4.99 -42.78
C ASP A 289 0.28 6.44 -42.94
N SER A 290 1.13 6.67 -43.93
CA SER A 290 1.73 7.98 -44.17
C SER A 290 1.34 8.52 -45.54
N TYR A 291 1.12 9.84 -45.61
CA TYR A 291 0.75 10.53 -46.85
C TYR A 291 1.30 11.96 -46.84
N VAL A 292 1.36 12.60 -48.02
CA VAL A 292 1.82 13.98 -48.16
C VAL A 292 0.63 14.89 -48.51
N ILE A 293 0.55 16.04 -47.83
CA ILE A 293 -0.35 17.15 -48.16
C ILE A 293 0.50 18.42 -48.17
N GLU A 294 0.44 19.19 -49.25
CA GLU A 294 1.15 20.49 -49.37
C GLU A 294 2.66 20.38 -49.03
N SER A 295 3.31 19.28 -49.48
CA SER A 295 4.71 18.92 -49.21
C SER A 295 5.08 18.65 -47.73
N ASN A 296 4.11 18.62 -46.82
CA ASN A 296 4.31 18.13 -45.45
C ASN A 296 3.93 16.65 -45.34
N LEU A 297 4.76 15.88 -44.64
CA LEU A 297 4.51 14.47 -44.36
C LEU A 297 3.57 14.35 -43.17
N PHE A 298 2.40 13.77 -43.42
CA PHE A 298 1.47 13.35 -42.37
C PHE A 298 1.61 11.85 -42.13
N THR A 299 1.61 11.46 -40.87
CA THR A 299 1.75 10.07 -40.46
C THR A 299 0.71 9.73 -39.42
N LEU A 300 -0.15 8.77 -39.76
CA LEU A 300 -1.14 8.18 -38.88
C LEU A 300 -0.49 7.03 -38.12
N ILE A 301 -0.53 7.04 -36.79
CA ILE A 301 0.00 5.99 -35.94
C ILE A 301 -1.10 5.52 -35.00
N ILE A 302 -1.27 4.22 -34.90
CA ILE A 302 -2.16 3.61 -33.92
C ILE A 302 -1.32 3.10 -32.76
N SER A 303 -1.70 3.48 -31.55
CA SER A 303 -1.12 2.94 -30.32
C SER A 303 -1.86 1.69 -29.85
N GLU A 304 -1.15 0.84 -29.10
CA GLU A 304 -1.74 -0.29 -28.36
C GLU A 304 -2.84 0.13 -27.36
N THR A 305 -2.85 1.41 -26.97
CA THR A 305 -3.85 2.01 -26.08
C THR A 305 -5.12 2.50 -26.81
N ASN A 306 -5.39 2.03 -28.02
CA ASN A 306 -6.52 2.42 -28.87
C ASN A 306 -6.59 3.93 -29.15
N HIS A 307 -5.44 4.55 -29.41
CA HIS A 307 -5.38 5.94 -29.86
C HIS A 307 -4.83 6.04 -31.28
N LEU A 308 -5.57 6.74 -32.13
CA LEU A 308 -5.06 7.23 -33.40
C LEU A 308 -4.36 8.57 -33.18
N LEU A 309 -3.12 8.67 -33.62
CA LEU A 309 -2.28 9.85 -33.50
C LEU A 309 -1.86 10.31 -34.89
N VAL A 310 -2.11 11.57 -35.21
CA VAL A 310 -1.77 12.18 -36.49
C VAL A 310 -0.61 13.13 -36.28
N TYR A 311 0.55 12.77 -36.83
CA TYR A 311 1.75 13.59 -36.81
C TYR A 311 1.92 14.35 -38.12
N GLU A 312 2.18 15.65 -38.04
CA GLU A 312 2.76 16.44 -39.14
C GLU A 312 4.26 16.54 -38.89
N ASN A 313 5.06 15.84 -39.70
CA ASN A 313 6.49 15.64 -39.51
C ASN A 313 6.79 15.13 -38.08
N THR A 314 7.25 16.00 -37.17
CA THR A 314 7.53 15.69 -35.77
C THR A 314 6.46 16.15 -34.78
N THR A 315 5.46 16.90 -35.23
CA THR A 315 4.46 17.55 -34.37
C THR A 315 3.16 16.77 -34.34
N LEU A 316 2.65 16.46 -33.16
CA LEU A 316 1.33 15.82 -33.02
C LEU A 316 0.23 16.86 -33.28
N LYS A 317 -0.62 16.63 -34.28
CA LYS A 317 -1.72 17.52 -34.65
C LYS A 317 -3.07 17.05 -34.14
N TRP A 318 -3.29 15.75 -34.15
CA TRP A 318 -4.56 15.18 -33.76
C TRP A 318 -4.37 13.90 -32.96
N SER A 319 -5.26 13.69 -31.99
CA SER A 319 -5.34 12.45 -31.23
C SER A 319 -6.80 12.10 -31.03
N ALA A 320 -7.20 10.92 -31.47
CA ALA A 320 -8.56 10.44 -31.29
C ALA A 320 -8.56 9.05 -30.64
N ARG A 321 -9.55 8.78 -29.78
CA ARG A 321 -9.76 7.44 -29.23
C ARG A 321 -10.53 6.58 -30.24
N LEU A 322 -10.04 5.37 -30.45
CA LEU A 322 -10.66 4.31 -31.24
C LEU A 322 -11.56 3.44 -30.34
N GLU A 323 -12.58 2.81 -30.94
CA GLU A 323 -13.49 1.91 -30.23
C GLU A 323 -12.89 0.52 -30.04
N PHE A 324 -12.10 0.07 -31.02
CA PHE A 324 -11.37 -1.19 -31.01
C PHE A 324 -9.90 -0.96 -31.40
N LEU A 325 -9.09 -2.03 -31.42
CA LEU A 325 -7.66 -2.00 -31.73
C LEU A 325 -7.41 -2.47 -33.18
N PRO A 326 -7.10 -1.57 -34.13
CA PRO A 326 -6.81 -1.96 -35.50
C PRO A 326 -5.37 -2.47 -35.67
N ILE A 327 -5.21 -3.50 -36.50
CA ILE A 327 -3.92 -4.05 -36.93
C ILE A 327 -3.43 -3.37 -38.21
N SER A 328 -4.34 -2.89 -39.06
CA SER A 328 -3.98 -2.17 -40.27
C SER A 328 -4.85 -0.93 -40.45
N ILE A 329 -4.22 0.13 -40.95
CA ILE A 329 -4.87 1.41 -41.28
C ILE A 329 -4.47 1.82 -42.68
N LYS A 330 -5.45 2.27 -43.47
CA LYS A 330 -5.23 2.83 -44.80
C LYS A 330 -6.13 4.03 -45.04
N ARG A 331 -5.61 5.04 -45.75
CA ARG A 331 -6.40 6.16 -46.25
C ARG A 331 -7.03 5.82 -47.61
N ALA A 332 -8.33 6.04 -47.75
CA ALA A 332 -9.10 5.76 -48.98
C ALA A 332 -9.82 7.01 -49.53
N PHE A 333 -10.04 7.02 -50.84
CA PHE A 333 -10.83 8.03 -51.54
C PHE A 333 -12.11 7.43 -52.12
N PHE A 334 -13.23 7.66 -51.45
CA PHE A 334 -14.57 7.27 -51.90
C PHE A 334 -15.29 8.42 -52.62
N GLU A 335 -16.43 8.13 -53.25
CA GLU A 335 -17.13 9.08 -54.13
C GLU A 335 -17.48 10.41 -53.44
N GLN A 336 -18.00 10.35 -52.21
CA GLN A 336 -18.38 11.54 -51.43
C GLN A 336 -17.35 11.92 -50.35
N VAL A 337 -16.51 10.98 -49.93
CA VAL A 337 -15.58 11.16 -48.80
C VAL A 337 -14.15 10.94 -49.27
N LYS A 338 -13.39 12.03 -49.38
CA LYS A 338 -11.96 11.99 -49.70
C LYS A 338 -11.13 11.89 -48.42
N GLY A 339 -10.26 10.88 -48.34
CA GLY A 339 -9.40 10.67 -47.19
C GLY A 339 -10.11 10.01 -46.00
N ALA A 340 -11.04 9.10 -46.27
CA ALA A 340 -11.61 8.24 -45.25
C ALA A 340 -10.52 7.32 -44.65
N LEU A 341 -10.63 7.01 -43.37
CA LEU A 341 -9.76 6.07 -42.68
C LEU A 341 -10.40 4.70 -42.69
N VAL A 342 -9.72 3.72 -43.27
CA VAL A 342 -10.12 2.31 -43.26
C VAL A 342 -9.30 1.60 -42.20
N LEU A 343 -9.98 0.97 -41.25
CA LEU A 343 -9.42 0.31 -40.08
C LEU A 343 -9.81 -1.16 -40.10
N LEU A 344 -8.85 -2.07 -39.94
CA LEU A 344 -9.08 -3.52 -39.85
C LEU A 344 -8.53 -4.06 -38.53
N SER A 345 -9.31 -4.86 -37.82
CA SER A 345 -8.88 -5.63 -36.62
C SER A 345 -8.51 -7.07 -36.97
N ASP A 346 -7.75 -7.71 -36.07
CA ASP A 346 -7.52 -9.17 -36.02
C ASP A 346 -8.79 -10.00 -36.13
N GLU A 347 -9.87 -9.60 -35.45
CA GLU A 347 -11.16 -10.29 -35.43
C GLU A 347 -11.95 -10.12 -36.75
N GLY A 348 -11.45 -9.35 -37.71
CA GLY A 348 -12.15 -9.10 -38.96
C GLY A 348 -13.22 -8.02 -38.89
N ARG A 349 -13.13 -7.11 -37.91
CA ARG A 349 -13.91 -5.87 -37.92
C ARG A 349 -13.26 -4.87 -38.87
N LEU A 350 -13.97 -4.51 -39.92
CA LEU A 350 -13.57 -3.53 -40.92
C LEU A 350 -14.43 -2.27 -40.77
N GLU A 351 -13.82 -1.14 -40.46
CA GLU A 351 -14.52 0.13 -40.26
C GLU A 351 -13.95 1.23 -41.15
N CYS A 352 -14.85 1.95 -41.83
CA CYS A 352 -14.56 3.19 -42.52
C CYS A 352 -15.05 4.35 -41.69
N SER A 353 -14.12 5.25 -41.37
CA SER A 353 -14.34 6.32 -40.43
C SER A 353 -13.71 7.64 -40.87
N TYR A 354 -14.16 8.73 -40.26
CA TYR A 354 -13.58 10.06 -40.39
C TYR A 354 -13.28 10.67 -39.01
N LEU A 355 -12.46 11.72 -38.97
CA LEU A 355 -12.09 12.40 -37.73
C LEU A 355 -13.26 13.26 -37.23
N GLY A 356 -13.78 12.97 -36.03
CA GLY A 356 -14.82 13.76 -35.40
C GLY A 356 -14.26 15.04 -34.78
N THR A 357 -14.69 16.20 -35.28
CA THR A 357 -14.25 17.53 -34.82
C THR A 357 -15.05 18.05 -33.61
N GLU A 358 -16.17 17.42 -33.29
CA GLU A 358 -16.98 17.78 -32.12
C GLU A 358 -16.39 17.18 -30.84
N PRO A 359 -16.09 18.00 -29.82
CA PRO A 359 -15.57 17.51 -28.56
C PRO A 359 -16.63 16.69 -27.85
N SER A 360 -16.33 15.42 -27.54
CA SER A 360 -17.20 14.64 -26.65
C SER A 360 -16.98 15.11 -25.21
N LEU A 361 -17.58 16.23 -24.85
CA LEU A 361 -17.64 16.69 -23.47
C LEU A 361 -18.41 15.63 -22.68
N PHE A 362 -17.84 15.20 -21.56
CA PHE A 362 -18.58 14.41 -20.58
C PHE A 362 -19.63 15.33 -19.95
N VAL A 363 -20.75 15.50 -20.65
CA VAL A 363 -21.96 16.00 -20.03
C VAL A 363 -22.52 14.79 -19.31
N ALA A 364 -22.52 14.81 -17.98
CA ALA A 364 -23.28 13.84 -17.22
C ALA A 364 -24.67 13.80 -17.88
N PRO A 365 -25.14 12.63 -18.36
CA PRO A 365 -26.48 12.53 -18.92
C PRO A 365 -27.40 13.28 -17.96
N PRO A 366 -28.27 14.20 -18.44
CA PRO A 366 -29.14 14.91 -17.54
C PRO A 366 -29.80 13.84 -16.69
N MET A 367 -29.47 13.82 -15.39
CA MET A 367 -30.08 12.87 -14.49
C MET A 367 -31.56 13.14 -14.69
N HIS A 368 -32.32 12.17 -15.19
CA HIS A 368 -33.66 12.05 -14.68
C HIS A 368 -33.45 11.84 -13.20
N VAL A 369 -33.43 12.96 -12.47
CA VAL A 369 -33.47 12.97 -11.02
C VAL A 369 -34.76 12.25 -10.75
N GLN A 370 -34.69 10.95 -10.47
CA GLN A 370 -35.71 10.35 -9.63
C GLN A 370 -35.73 11.26 -8.41
N GLU A 371 -36.82 12.01 -8.25
CA GLU A 371 -37.00 12.92 -7.14
C GLU A 371 -36.60 12.15 -5.87
N ILE A 372 -35.52 12.58 -5.22
CA ILE A 372 -35.10 11.97 -3.96
C ILE A 372 -36.31 12.12 -3.04
N ASN A 373 -36.81 11.00 -2.51
CA ASN A 373 -37.96 11.03 -1.63
C ASN A 373 -37.58 11.75 -0.32
N PHE A 374 -37.87 13.06 -0.26
CA PHE A 374 -37.51 13.92 0.87
C PHE A 374 -38.11 13.41 2.19
N ASP A 375 -39.26 12.76 2.13
CA ASP A 375 -39.93 12.19 3.31
C ASP A 375 -39.15 11.02 3.92
N ASP A 376 -38.54 10.18 3.09
CA ASP A 376 -37.73 9.04 3.57
C ASP A 376 -36.37 9.53 4.10
N ALA A 377 -35.79 10.54 3.44
CA ALA A 377 -34.56 11.18 3.90
C ALA A 377 -34.75 11.92 5.24
N GLU A 378 -35.88 12.61 5.44
CA GLU A 378 -36.20 13.30 6.69
C GLU A 378 -36.43 12.31 7.84
N LYS A 379 -37.13 11.20 7.59
CA LYS A 379 -37.30 10.13 8.57
C LYS A 379 -35.96 9.53 9.02
N GLN A 380 -35.07 9.23 8.07
CA GLN A 380 -33.73 8.72 8.38
C GLN A 380 -32.90 9.75 9.15
N LEU A 381 -32.99 11.03 8.79
CA LEU A 381 -32.28 12.10 9.48
C LEU A 381 -32.74 12.22 10.94
N LEU A 382 -34.05 12.21 11.18
CA LEU A 382 -34.62 12.23 12.54
C LEU A 382 -34.23 10.99 13.35
N GLU A 383 -34.12 9.83 12.72
CA GLU A 383 -33.64 8.61 13.36
C GLU A 383 -32.16 8.73 13.75
N LEU A 384 -31.32 9.24 12.86
CA LEU A 384 -29.89 9.49 13.13
C LEU A 384 -29.69 10.56 14.20
N GLU A 385 -30.46 11.65 14.20
CA GLU A 385 -30.40 12.68 15.24
C GLU A 385 -30.77 12.12 16.62
N LYS A 386 -31.76 11.23 16.69
CA LYS A 386 -32.09 10.51 17.94
C LYS A 386 -30.94 9.61 18.39
N ILE A 387 -30.29 8.90 17.48
CA ILE A 387 -29.11 8.07 17.79
C ILE A 387 -27.98 8.95 18.35
N ILE A 388 -27.67 10.07 17.70
CA ILE A 388 -26.61 11.02 18.12
C ILE A 388 -26.92 11.67 19.48
N ALA A 389 -28.18 12.06 19.71
CA ALA A 389 -28.59 12.60 21.01
C ALA A 389 -28.48 11.54 22.12
N SER A 390 -28.78 10.27 21.81
CA SER A 390 -28.67 9.17 22.77
C SER A 390 -27.20 8.77 23.04
N SER A 391 -26.30 8.87 22.06
CA SER A 391 -24.90 8.45 22.20
C SER A 391 -24.11 9.33 23.18
N ASN A 392 -24.41 10.64 23.27
CA ASN A 392 -23.77 11.54 24.24
C ASN A 392 -24.01 11.17 25.72
N SER A 393 -24.96 10.27 26.01
CA SER A 393 -25.28 9.79 27.37
C SER A 393 -24.94 8.32 27.63
N ASN A 394 -24.60 7.54 26.59
CA ASN A 394 -24.65 6.07 26.60
C ASN A 394 -23.30 5.34 26.60
N ASP A 395 -22.14 6.02 26.68
CA ASP A 395 -20.83 5.35 26.78
C ASP A 395 -20.76 4.32 27.92
N SER A 396 -21.52 4.53 29.00
CA SER A 396 -21.64 3.60 30.13
C SER A 396 -22.55 2.38 29.89
N ARG A 397 -23.42 2.39 28.88
CA ARG A 397 -24.34 1.27 28.58
C ARG A 397 -23.77 0.26 27.59
N VAL A 398 -22.94 0.69 26.64
CA VAL A 398 -22.30 -0.22 25.67
C VAL A 398 -21.33 -1.18 26.38
N GLN A 399 -20.62 -0.72 27.42
CA GLN A 399 -19.77 -1.57 28.25
C GLN A 399 -20.55 -2.62 29.07
N LYS A 400 -21.76 -2.27 29.55
CA LYS A 400 -22.62 -3.20 30.32
C LYS A 400 -23.14 -4.38 29.48
N ASN A 401 -23.40 -4.16 28.19
CA ASN A 401 -23.89 -5.23 27.32
C ASN A 401 -22.83 -6.35 27.14
N ILE A 402 -21.54 -6.02 27.04
CA ILE A 402 -20.47 -7.02 26.88
C ILE A 402 -20.33 -7.90 28.13
N GLU A 403 -20.55 -7.34 29.33
CA GLU A 403 -20.52 -8.11 30.58
C GLU A 403 -21.59 -9.21 30.59
N GLU A 404 -22.77 -8.90 30.06
CA GLU A 404 -23.89 -9.82 29.94
C GLU A 404 -23.74 -10.80 28.76
N GLU A 405 -23.11 -10.40 27.65
CA GLU A 405 -23.06 -11.16 26.40
C GLU A 405 -21.92 -12.21 26.32
N LEU A 406 -20.80 -12.00 27.01
CA LEU A 406 -19.65 -12.92 27.01
C LEU A 406 -19.21 -13.25 28.44
N GLU A 407 -19.46 -14.45 28.92
CA GLU A 407 -18.98 -14.88 30.25
C GLU A 407 -17.58 -15.51 30.13
N VAL A 408 -16.61 -14.99 30.90
CA VAL A 408 -15.24 -15.48 30.94
C VAL A 408 -15.01 -16.10 32.31
N ILE A 409 -14.78 -17.41 32.39
CA ILE A 409 -14.45 -18.13 33.62
C ILE A 409 -12.96 -18.49 33.60
N VAL A 410 -12.28 -18.24 34.73
CA VAL A 410 -10.83 -18.43 34.85
C VAL A 410 -10.59 -19.46 35.95
N ASN A 411 -9.96 -20.57 35.57
CA ASN A 411 -9.60 -21.64 36.49
C ASN A 411 -8.07 -21.74 36.54
N VAL A 412 -7.50 -21.67 37.73
CA VAL A 412 -6.05 -21.76 37.96
C VAL A 412 -5.77 -23.08 38.67
N SER A 413 -4.78 -23.84 38.22
CA SER A 413 -4.37 -25.08 38.89
C SER A 413 -3.81 -24.78 40.28
N ALA A 414 -4.30 -25.48 41.30
CA ALA A 414 -3.87 -25.26 42.69
C ALA A 414 -2.46 -25.80 42.96
N GLU A 415 -2.09 -26.90 42.28
CA GLU A 415 -0.76 -27.49 42.36
C GLU A 415 0.04 -27.12 41.10
N PRO A 416 1.30 -26.67 41.26
CA PRO A 416 2.12 -26.31 40.12
C PRO A 416 2.90 -27.56 39.60
N GLU A 417 2.99 -27.70 38.29
CA GLU A 417 3.65 -28.81 37.58
C GLU A 417 5.13 -28.49 37.30
N ILE A 418 5.96 -29.46 36.90
CA ILE A 418 7.36 -29.20 36.57
C ILE A 418 7.47 -28.50 35.21
N CYS A 419 8.24 -27.42 35.13
CA CYS A 419 8.49 -26.68 33.89
C CYS A 419 9.15 -27.53 32.80
N THR A 420 8.50 -27.68 31.65
CA THR A 420 9.05 -28.32 30.44
C THR A 420 9.50 -27.32 29.37
N PHE A 421 9.26 -26.02 29.58
CA PHE A 421 9.59 -24.95 28.63
C PHE A 421 10.97 -24.32 28.91
N GLN A 422 11.59 -23.73 27.88
CA GLN A 422 12.89 -23.05 28.01
C GLN A 422 12.79 -21.83 28.95
N HIS A 423 13.69 -21.77 29.93
CA HIS A 423 13.79 -20.69 30.91
C HIS A 423 15.26 -20.26 31.09
N ASN A 424 15.49 -18.99 31.43
CA ASN A 424 16.84 -18.42 31.56
C ASN A 424 17.50 -18.64 32.95
N ILE A 425 16.98 -19.56 33.76
CA ILE A 425 17.50 -19.86 35.10
C ILE A 425 18.62 -20.92 35.02
N LYS A 426 19.84 -20.53 35.44
CA LYS A 426 21.06 -21.34 35.28
C LYS A 426 21.18 -22.55 36.23
N ASN A 427 20.26 -22.72 37.20
CA ASN A 427 20.27 -23.83 38.18
C ASN A 427 18.82 -24.24 38.57
N ALA A 428 18.09 -24.94 37.70
CA ALA A 428 16.69 -25.31 37.96
C ALA A 428 16.49 -26.82 37.95
N THR A 429 16.64 -27.48 39.10
CA THR A 429 16.13 -28.84 39.29
C THR A 429 14.63 -28.84 39.61
N ASN A 430 14.08 -27.73 40.11
CA ASN A 430 12.68 -27.60 40.56
C ASN A 430 12.03 -26.28 40.09
N ASN A 431 12.04 -25.98 38.78
CA ASN A 431 11.19 -24.89 38.29
C ASN A 431 9.76 -25.41 38.09
N TYR A 432 8.79 -24.67 38.63
CA TYR A 432 7.39 -25.02 38.56
C TYR A 432 6.62 -24.14 37.57
N MET A 433 5.61 -24.69 36.91
CA MET A 433 4.65 -24.01 36.04
C MET A 433 3.23 -24.16 36.60
N CYS A 434 2.38 -23.17 36.37
CA CYS A 434 0.97 -23.22 36.73
C CYS A 434 0.12 -23.19 35.46
N LYS A 435 -0.87 -24.07 35.37
CA LYS A 435 -1.80 -24.13 34.24
C LYS A 435 -2.99 -23.21 34.53
N VAL A 436 -3.29 -22.32 33.59
CA VAL A 436 -4.44 -21.43 33.61
C VAL A 436 -5.37 -21.82 32.47
N ASP A 437 -6.57 -22.28 32.84
CA ASP A 437 -7.65 -22.63 31.91
C ASP A 437 -8.69 -21.50 31.88
N VAL A 438 -8.85 -20.87 30.72
CA VAL A 438 -9.83 -19.82 30.45
C VAL A 438 -10.97 -20.41 29.65
N LYS A 439 -12.17 -20.43 30.23
CA LYS A 439 -13.41 -20.88 29.57
C LYS A 439 -14.22 -19.67 29.13
N LEU A 440 -14.41 -19.53 27.82
CA LEU A 440 -15.25 -18.52 27.21
C LEU A 440 -16.64 -19.11 26.96
N ILE A 441 -17.69 -18.45 27.43
CA ILE A 441 -19.08 -18.83 27.20
C ILE A 441 -19.78 -17.67 26.48
N PRO A 442 -19.83 -17.68 25.14
CA PRO A 442 -20.53 -16.65 24.38
C PRO A 442 -22.04 -16.89 24.43
N LYS A 443 -22.83 -15.81 24.62
CA LYS A 443 -24.29 -15.83 24.44
C LYS A 443 -24.72 -15.42 23.03
N ILE A 444 -23.84 -14.72 22.31
CA ILE A 444 -24.03 -14.25 20.93
C ILE A 444 -22.81 -14.71 20.11
N THR A 445 -22.98 -14.87 18.80
CA THR A 445 -21.85 -15.18 17.92
C THR A 445 -20.92 -13.96 17.83
N PHE A 446 -19.62 -14.23 17.94
CA PHE A 446 -18.59 -13.21 17.89
C PHE A 446 -17.56 -13.59 16.81
N GLN A 447 -17.03 -12.59 16.14
CA GLN A 447 -16.00 -12.71 15.10
C GLN A 447 -14.65 -12.23 15.66
N GLU A 448 -13.57 -12.85 15.22
CA GLU A 448 -12.18 -12.46 15.52
C GLU A 448 -11.91 -12.23 17.01
N ILE A 449 -12.07 -13.29 17.81
CA ILE A 449 -11.79 -13.24 19.23
C ILE A 449 -10.30 -13.49 19.47
N GLN A 450 -9.65 -12.56 20.14
CA GLN A 450 -8.29 -12.69 20.63
C GLN A 450 -8.29 -12.69 22.15
N VAL A 451 -7.79 -13.78 22.75
CA VAL A 451 -7.55 -13.89 24.19
C VAL A 451 -6.06 -13.72 24.43
N SER A 452 -5.67 -12.65 25.11
CA SER A 452 -4.30 -12.43 25.56
C SER A 452 -4.22 -12.55 27.08
N ILE A 453 -3.19 -13.24 27.55
CA ILE A 453 -2.89 -13.40 28.98
C ILE A 453 -1.62 -12.61 29.28
N ALA A 454 -1.76 -11.55 30.06
CA ALA A 454 -0.69 -10.66 30.47
C ALA A 454 -0.26 -10.97 31.91
N VAL A 455 1.06 -11.04 32.11
CA VAL A 455 1.71 -11.19 33.42
C VAL A 455 2.84 -10.20 33.52
N GLN A 456 3.11 -9.74 34.75
CA GLN A 456 4.29 -8.93 35.02
C GLN A 456 5.56 -9.79 35.01
N ARG A 457 6.62 -9.28 34.37
CA ARG A 457 7.94 -9.90 34.44
C ARG A 457 8.38 -9.93 35.92
N PRO A 458 9.04 -11.00 36.40
CA PRO A 458 9.78 -12.04 35.66
C PRO A 458 8.97 -13.28 35.25
N LEU A 459 7.63 -13.27 35.42
CA LEU A 459 6.78 -14.35 34.96
C LEU A 459 6.61 -14.30 33.43
N LYS A 460 6.40 -15.48 32.84
CA LYS A 460 6.19 -15.65 31.40
C LYS A 460 5.06 -16.63 31.15
N VAL A 461 4.22 -16.31 30.16
CA VAL A 461 3.10 -17.15 29.74
C VAL A 461 3.39 -17.78 28.38
N VAL A 462 3.13 -19.07 28.25
CA VAL A 462 3.20 -19.80 26.98
C VAL A 462 1.99 -20.73 26.84
N PRO A 463 1.22 -20.63 25.74
CA PRO A 463 1.11 -19.49 24.81
C PRO A 463 0.44 -18.26 25.45
N ASN A 464 0.89 -17.06 25.08
CA ASN A 464 0.38 -15.78 25.61
C ASN A 464 -0.85 -15.23 24.87
N ILE A 465 -1.08 -15.67 23.62
CA ILE A 465 -2.18 -15.22 22.78
C ILE A 465 -2.86 -16.44 22.15
N HIS A 466 -4.19 -16.44 22.16
CA HIS A 466 -5.03 -17.39 21.44
C HIS A 466 -6.00 -16.64 20.54
N PHE A 467 -6.19 -17.14 19.33
CA PHE A 467 -7.05 -16.50 18.33
C PHE A 467 -8.13 -17.47 17.85
N PHE A 468 -9.36 -16.98 17.76
CA PHE A 468 -10.51 -17.70 17.24
C PHE A 468 -11.19 -16.86 16.17
N SER A 469 -11.46 -17.46 15.02
CA SER A 469 -12.20 -16.78 13.94
C SER A 469 -13.66 -16.57 14.32
N ASN A 470 -14.34 -17.58 14.87
CA ASN A 470 -15.71 -17.52 15.36
C ASN A 470 -15.88 -18.42 16.59
N ILE A 471 -16.64 -17.97 17.60
CA ILE A 471 -17.02 -18.79 18.76
C ILE A 471 -18.53 -18.75 18.98
N ASN A 472 -19.16 -19.92 18.87
CA ASN A 472 -20.59 -20.13 19.14
C ASN A 472 -20.83 -21.10 20.30
N VAL A 473 -19.80 -21.84 20.70
CA VAL A 473 -19.84 -22.88 21.74
C VAL A 473 -18.85 -22.51 22.82
N ALA A 474 -19.11 -22.92 24.06
CA ALA A 474 -18.16 -22.72 25.14
C ALA A 474 -16.78 -23.31 24.78
N SER A 475 -15.77 -22.46 24.68
CA SER A 475 -14.41 -22.83 24.28
C SER A 475 -13.45 -22.68 25.45
N ASN A 476 -12.59 -23.67 25.64
CA ASN A 476 -11.57 -23.65 26.68
C ASN A 476 -10.20 -23.39 26.05
N VAL A 477 -9.44 -22.53 26.72
CA VAL A 477 -8.09 -22.12 26.35
C VAL A 477 -7.18 -22.43 27.52
N SER A 478 -6.06 -23.11 27.28
CA SER A 478 -5.07 -23.41 28.32
C SER A 478 -3.74 -22.71 28.04
N SER A 479 -3.19 -22.03 29.04
CA SER A 479 -1.86 -21.43 29.00
C SER A 479 -1.08 -21.78 30.26
N TYR A 480 0.25 -21.83 30.16
CA TYR A 480 1.15 -22.15 31.25
C TYR A 480 1.95 -20.92 31.67
N ILE A 481 1.98 -20.63 32.96
CA ILE A 481 2.71 -19.51 33.54
C ILE A 481 3.85 -20.04 34.39
N PHE A 482 5.07 -19.54 34.16
CA PHE A 482 6.27 -19.94 34.88
C PHE A 482 7.25 -18.78 35.05
N LEU A 483 8.27 -18.96 35.88
CA LEU A 483 9.33 -17.99 36.13
C LEU A 483 10.42 -18.09 35.04
N ASP A 484 10.66 -17.02 34.28
CA ASP A 484 11.70 -17.01 33.22
C ASP A 484 13.07 -16.58 33.76
N MET A 485 13.08 -15.63 34.70
CA MET A 485 14.31 -15.08 35.30
C MET A 485 14.34 -15.28 36.82
N ALA A 486 15.52 -15.50 37.37
CA ALA A 486 15.75 -15.53 38.82
C ALA A 486 15.74 -14.10 39.40
N ALA A 487 14.56 -13.51 39.48
CA ALA A 487 14.29 -12.20 40.08
C ALA A 487 13.09 -12.31 41.02
N ASP A 488 12.92 -11.32 41.90
CA ASP A 488 11.73 -11.22 42.74
C ASP A 488 10.52 -10.79 41.90
N VAL A 489 9.32 -11.24 42.30
CA VAL A 489 8.06 -10.97 41.59
C VAL A 489 7.31 -9.87 42.32
N SER A 490 6.80 -8.88 41.58
CA SER A 490 5.99 -7.76 42.11
C SER A 490 4.62 -8.23 42.58
N SER A 491 3.86 -8.91 41.72
CA SER A 491 2.54 -9.45 42.02
C SER A 491 2.30 -10.79 41.33
N LEU A 492 1.50 -11.65 41.97
CA LEU A 492 1.01 -12.91 41.39
C LEU A 492 -0.33 -12.76 40.65
N LYS A 493 -0.81 -11.52 40.48
CA LYS A 493 -1.97 -11.22 39.65
C LYS A 493 -1.60 -11.32 38.17
N PHE A 494 -2.50 -11.89 37.39
CA PHE A 494 -2.41 -11.91 35.94
C PHE A 494 -3.72 -11.40 35.34
N GLU A 495 -3.64 -10.82 34.16
CA GLU A 495 -4.79 -10.26 33.46
C GLU A 495 -5.07 -11.04 32.18
N ILE A 496 -6.35 -11.33 31.95
CA ILE A 496 -6.84 -11.91 30.72
C ILE A 496 -7.63 -10.83 30.01
N ILE A 497 -7.14 -10.44 28.84
CA ILE A 497 -7.75 -9.45 27.98
C ILE A 497 -8.36 -10.21 26.80
N VAL A 498 -9.67 -10.10 26.65
CA VAL A 498 -10.42 -10.70 25.55
C VAL A 498 -10.92 -9.58 24.66
N SER A 499 -10.32 -9.43 23.49
CA SER A 499 -10.77 -8.50 22.45
C SER A 499 -11.59 -9.25 21.40
N VAL A 500 -12.75 -8.69 21.06
CA VAL A 500 -13.79 -9.36 20.27
C VAL A 500 -14.42 -8.38 19.29
N ILE A 501 -14.80 -8.85 18.10
CA ILE A 501 -15.63 -8.08 17.18
C ILE A 501 -17.05 -8.65 17.20
N ASN A 502 -18.02 -7.81 17.55
CA ASN A 502 -19.44 -8.19 17.53
C ASN A 502 -19.91 -8.37 16.07
N ASN A 503 -21.05 -9.05 15.86
CA ASN A 503 -21.66 -9.17 14.53
C ASN A 503 -21.92 -7.81 13.82
N PHE A 504 -21.95 -6.72 14.58
CA PHE A 504 -22.10 -5.35 14.07
C PHE A 504 -20.77 -4.70 13.65
N GLY A 505 -19.64 -5.41 13.73
CA GLY A 505 -18.31 -4.89 13.39
C GLY A 505 -17.68 -3.98 14.44
N VAL A 506 -18.27 -3.88 15.64
CA VAL A 506 -17.76 -3.03 16.73
C VAL A 506 -16.75 -3.83 17.57
N PRO A 507 -15.50 -3.34 17.73
CA PRO A 507 -14.51 -3.98 18.60
C PRO A 507 -14.84 -3.71 20.08
N CYS A 508 -14.80 -4.76 20.88
CA CYS A 508 -15.15 -4.79 22.28
C CYS A 508 -14.04 -5.48 23.07
N THR A 509 -13.74 -5.02 24.29
CA THR A 509 -12.68 -5.60 25.14
C THR A 509 -13.22 -5.91 26.52
N LYS A 510 -12.95 -7.12 27.02
CA LYS A 510 -13.25 -7.56 28.38
C LYS A 510 -11.97 -7.95 29.11
N ILE A 511 -11.76 -7.37 30.29
CA ILE A 511 -10.59 -7.66 31.13
C ILE A 511 -11.05 -8.44 32.36
N LYS A 512 -10.37 -9.55 32.66
CA LYS A 512 -10.59 -10.32 33.88
C LYS A 512 -9.25 -10.69 34.50
N SER A 513 -9.10 -10.47 35.80
CA SER A 513 -7.88 -10.82 36.51
C SER A 513 -8.01 -12.15 37.27
N GLY A 514 -6.89 -12.83 37.44
CA GLY A 514 -6.73 -14.03 38.25
C GLY A 514 -5.49 -13.93 39.12
N MET A 515 -5.28 -14.91 39.99
CA MET A 515 -4.18 -14.92 40.94
C MET A 515 -3.50 -16.28 40.95
N LEU A 516 -2.16 -16.29 40.88
CA LEU A 516 -1.35 -17.49 40.86
C LEU A 516 -1.06 -18.02 42.27
N PRO A 517 -0.83 -19.34 42.41
CA PRO A 517 -0.44 -19.94 43.68
C PRO A 517 0.95 -19.45 44.12
N LEU A 518 1.11 -19.24 45.42
CA LEU A 518 2.36 -18.72 46.00
C LEU A 518 3.51 -19.73 45.91
N SER A 519 3.18 -21.02 45.91
CA SER A 519 4.11 -22.14 45.75
C SER A 519 4.85 -22.15 44.40
N LEU A 520 4.37 -21.40 43.41
CA LEU A 520 5.05 -21.25 42.11
C LEU A 520 6.40 -20.51 42.24
N VAL A 521 6.48 -19.56 43.17
CA VAL A 521 7.58 -18.58 43.26
C VAL A 521 8.38 -18.68 44.55
N LEU A 522 7.72 -19.06 45.66
CA LEU A 522 8.34 -19.11 46.99
C LEU A 522 8.54 -20.53 47.50
N GLU A 523 9.72 -20.76 48.08
CA GLU A 523 10.05 -21.98 48.81
C GLU A 523 10.16 -21.70 50.32
N LYS A 524 9.89 -22.71 51.15
CA LYS A 524 10.02 -22.58 52.61
C LYS A 524 11.49 -22.53 53.02
N CYS A 525 11.84 -21.59 53.91
CA CYS A 525 13.17 -21.46 54.49
C CYS A 525 13.11 -21.21 56.01
N HIS A 526 14.26 -21.32 56.69
CA HIS A 526 14.35 -20.97 58.10
C HIS A 526 14.22 -19.45 58.30
N PRO A 527 13.45 -18.98 59.32
CA PRO A 527 13.29 -17.56 59.57
C PRO A 527 14.55 -16.93 60.17
N GLU A 528 15.02 -15.85 59.55
CA GLU A 528 16.09 -14.98 60.06
C GLU A 528 15.58 -14.01 61.14
N LYS A 529 16.41 -13.74 62.15
CA LYS A 529 16.03 -12.96 63.34
C LYS A 529 16.30 -11.46 63.23
N ASP A 530 17.26 -11.04 62.39
CA ASP A 530 17.65 -9.64 62.28
C ASP A 530 17.95 -9.26 60.83
N ASN A 531 17.00 -8.54 60.21
CA ASN A 531 17.08 -8.11 58.82
C ASN A 531 16.99 -6.58 58.71
N LYS A 532 17.53 -6.01 57.63
CA LYS A 532 17.66 -4.54 57.45
C LYS A 532 16.32 -3.80 57.34
N HIS A 533 15.41 -4.32 56.54
CA HIS A 533 14.13 -3.65 56.25
C HIS A 533 13.03 -4.32 57.08
N LYS A 534 12.25 -3.51 57.82
CA LYS A 534 11.20 -4.01 58.74
C LYS A 534 9.91 -3.21 58.54
N ILE A 535 8.85 -3.88 58.09
CA ILE A 535 7.50 -3.31 57.92
C ILE A 535 6.59 -3.91 58.98
N THR A 536 5.78 -3.10 59.66
CA THR A 536 4.83 -3.58 60.68
C THR A 536 3.42 -3.17 60.32
N LEU A 537 2.55 -4.14 60.15
CA LEU A 537 1.14 -3.97 59.83
C LEU A 537 0.29 -4.24 61.07
N VAL A 538 -0.66 -3.36 61.37
CA VAL A 538 -1.61 -3.54 62.48
C VAL A 538 -2.95 -3.96 61.90
N PHE A 539 -3.46 -5.10 62.37
CA PHE A 539 -4.77 -5.62 61.98
C PHE A 539 -5.70 -5.44 63.15
N HIS A 540 -6.74 -4.62 63.00
CA HIS A 540 -7.72 -4.45 64.06
C HIS A 540 -8.70 -5.63 64.04
N ASP A 541 -8.84 -6.31 65.18
CA ASP A 541 -9.80 -7.40 65.44
C ASP A 541 -9.47 -8.78 64.84
N ALA A 542 -8.25 -9.00 64.34
CA ALA A 542 -7.86 -10.29 63.73
C ALA A 542 -6.42 -10.72 64.06
N SER A 543 -6.27 -11.74 64.90
CA SER A 543 -5.02 -12.51 65.06
C SER A 543 -5.22 -13.94 64.58
N ILE A 544 -4.53 -14.30 63.49
CA ILE A 544 -4.59 -15.64 62.88
C ILE A 544 -3.20 -16.25 62.99
N THR A 545 -3.12 -17.53 63.31
CA THR A 545 -1.84 -18.26 63.29
C THR A 545 -1.33 -18.35 61.86
N LEU A 546 -0.03 -18.11 61.67
CA LEU A 546 0.59 -18.11 60.34
C LEU A 546 0.44 -19.46 59.61
N ALA A 547 0.31 -20.57 60.35
CA ALA A 547 0.05 -21.90 59.80
C ALA A 547 -1.32 -22.01 59.08
N LEU A 548 -2.34 -21.27 59.54
CA LEU A 548 -3.64 -21.20 58.86
C LEU A 548 -3.59 -20.28 57.63
N LEU A 549 -2.80 -19.22 57.68
CA LEU A 549 -2.63 -18.30 56.54
C LEU A 549 -1.79 -18.92 55.42
N PHE A 550 -0.83 -19.78 55.76
CA PHE A 550 0.10 -20.40 54.80
C PHE A 550 0.11 -21.94 54.93
N PRO A 551 -1.01 -22.61 54.59
CA PRO A 551 -1.11 -24.07 54.72
C PRO A 551 -0.12 -24.80 53.81
N GLU A 552 0.15 -24.26 52.62
CA GLU A 552 1.11 -24.77 51.62
C GLU A 552 2.54 -24.91 52.14
N PHE A 553 2.90 -24.16 53.19
CA PHE A 553 4.23 -24.15 53.79
C PHE A 553 4.24 -24.75 55.21
N SER A 554 3.12 -25.33 55.67
CA SER A 554 3.02 -25.97 56.97
C SER A 554 3.31 -27.47 56.85
N THR A 555 4.47 -27.92 57.33
CA THR A 555 4.79 -29.35 57.46
C THR A 555 4.30 -29.85 58.81
N GLU A 556 3.76 -31.08 58.86
CA GLU A 556 3.04 -31.68 59.99
C GLU A 556 3.86 -31.81 61.31
N GLU A 557 5.16 -31.53 61.32
CA GLU A 557 6.02 -31.78 62.48
C GLU A 557 6.24 -30.60 63.45
N GLN A 558 5.77 -29.36 63.21
CA GLN A 558 6.04 -28.24 64.14
C GLN A 558 4.89 -27.22 64.22
N SER A 559 3.97 -27.42 65.15
CA SER A 559 2.68 -26.73 65.25
C SER A 559 2.67 -25.36 65.97
N ILE A 560 3.81 -24.76 66.37
CA ILE A 560 3.78 -23.51 67.17
C ILE A 560 4.97 -22.55 66.90
N PHE A 561 5.22 -22.19 65.63
CA PHE A 561 6.06 -21.02 65.34
C PHE A 561 5.23 -19.83 64.87
N ASN A 562 5.36 -18.73 65.61
CA ASN A 562 4.89 -17.40 65.22
C ASN A 562 5.77 -16.75 64.12
N ALA A 563 6.57 -17.54 63.43
CA ALA A 563 7.56 -17.07 62.46
C ALA A 563 7.57 -18.00 61.23
N ILE A 564 7.48 -17.43 60.03
CA ILE A 564 7.65 -18.16 58.75
C ILE A 564 8.78 -17.49 57.97
N GLY A 565 9.71 -18.29 57.44
CA GLY A 565 10.72 -17.85 56.47
C GLY A 565 10.36 -18.33 55.07
N LEU A 566 10.40 -17.43 54.10
CA LEU A 566 10.12 -17.69 52.69
C LEU A 566 11.34 -17.27 51.86
N LYS A 567 11.72 -18.09 50.90
CA LYS A 567 12.84 -17.82 49.99
C LYS A 567 12.31 -17.69 48.56
N SER A 568 12.71 -16.63 47.86
CA SER A 568 12.40 -16.44 46.45
C SER A 568 13.42 -17.14 45.54
N ALA A 569 13.09 -17.26 44.26
CA ALA A 569 13.97 -17.82 43.24
C ALA A 569 15.29 -17.04 43.04
N SER A 570 15.34 -15.76 43.42
CA SER A 570 16.57 -14.96 43.43
C SER A 570 17.51 -15.31 44.61
N GLY A 571 17.01 -16.08 45.58
CA GLY A 571 17.72 -16.46 46.80
C GLY A 571 17.43 -15.55 48.00
N ASN A 572 16.62 -14.49 47.83
CA ASN A 572 16.28 -13.55 48.89
C ASN A 572 15.32 -14.19 49.90
N VAL A 573 15.56 -13.95 51.20
CA VAL A 573 14.74 -14.48 52.30
C VAL A 573 13.88 -13.37 52.90
N GLY A 574 12.58 -13.64 53.04
CA GLY A 574 11.62 -12.80 53.72
C GLY A 574 11.01 -13.53 54.92
N THR A 575 10.91 -12.85 56.05
CA THR A 575 10.41 -13.42 57.31
C THR A 575 9.14 -12.72 57.76
N ILE A 576 8.14 -13.51 58.15
CA ILE A 576 6.87 -13.04 58.69
C ILE A 576 6.83 -13.40 60.17
N LEU A 577 6.73 -12.40 61.04
CA LEU A 577 6.67 -12.55 62.49
C LEU A 577 5.32 -12.09 63.02
N LEU A 578 4.61 -12.98 63.72
CA LEU A 578 3.39 -12.68 64.45
C LEU A 578 3.73 -12.35 65.91
N ALA A 579 3.40 -11.13 66.34
CA ALA A 579 3.60 -10.75 67.75
C ALA A 579 2.63 -11.51 68.67
N LYS A 580 3.14 -12.11 69.76
CA LYS A 580 2.35 -12.92 70.70
C LYS A 580 1.32 -12.13 71.51
N SER A 581 1.52 -10.82 71.67
CA SER A 581 0.72 -9.97 72.56
C SER A 581 0.03 -8.79 71.85
N SER A 582 0.17 -8.68 70.53
CA SER A 582 -0.39 -7.59 69.74
C SER A 582 -0.82 -8.10 68.39
N GLU A 583 -1.93 -7.58 67.85
CA GLU A 583 -2.48 -7.89 66.52
C GLU A 583 -1.62 -7.28 65.38
N LYS A 584 -0.30 -7.45 65.49
CA LYS A 584 0.71 -6.86 64.61
C LYS A 584 1.49 -7.96 63.91
N TYR A 585 1.55 -7.87 62.59
CA TYR A 585 2.42 -8.70 61.76
C TYR A 585 3.63 -7.86 61.36
N ARG A 586 4.82 -8.40 61.60
CA ARG A 586 6.08 -7.77 61.24
C ARG A 586 6.75 -8.55 60.14
N LEU A 587 6.97 -7.89 59.02
CA LEU A 587 7.64 -8.42 57.83
C LEU A 587 9.07 -7.90 57.83
N GLN A 588 10.05 -8.79 57.65
CA GLN A 588 11.46 -8.40 57.60
C GLN A 588 12.21 -9.11 56.47
N SER A 589 13.11 -8.41 55.81
CA SER A 589 13.98 -8.96 54.77
C SER A 589 15.24 -8.11 54.62
N ASP A 590 16.29 -8.71 54.10
CA ASP A 590 17.52 -7.98 53.77
C ASP A 590 17.42 -7.22 52.45
N ASN A 591 16.55 -7.67 51.54
CA ASN A 591 16.23 -6.97 50.30
C ASN A 591 14.78 -6.46 50.33
N PHE A 592 14.58 -5.19 49.97
CA PHE A 592 13.29 -4.51 50.02
C PHE A 592 12.28 -5.09 49.00
N THR A 593 12.75 -5.59 47.86
CA THR A 593 11.93 -6.18 46.78
C THR A 593 11.05 -7.34 47.26
N MET A 594 11.59 -8.22 48.10
CA MET A 594 10.90 -9.41 48.62
C MET A 594 9.68 -9.07 49.50
N LEU A 595 9.67 -7.90 50.14
CA LEU A 595 8.56 -7.50 51.00
C LEU A 595 7.26 -7.30 50.22
N SER A 596 7.36 -6.89 48.94
CA SER A 596 6.22 -6.59 48.06
C SER A 596 5.26 -7.76 47.90
N LEU A 597 5.78 -8.93 47.54
CA LEU A 597 4.95 -10.12 47.36
C LEU A 597 4.37 -10.62 48.70
N ILE A 598 5.14 -10.52 49.78
CA ILE A 598 4.72 -11.01 51.09
C ILE A 598 3.61 -10.13 51.68
N THR A 599 3.72 -8.80 51.56
CA THR A 599 2.66 -7.87 51.98
C THR A 599 1.38 -8.15 51.22
N GLU A 600 1.45 -8.29 49.90
CA GLU A 600 0.28 -8.54 49.05
C GLU A 600 -0.49 -9.78 49.51
N GLN A 601 0.24 -10.89 49.65
CA GLN A 601 -0.35 -12.18 50.00
C GLN A 601 -0.93 -12.17 51.42
N LEU A 602 -0.26 -11.53 52.36
CA LEU A 602 -0.75 -11.42 53.73
C LEU A 602 -2.06 -10.62 53.75
N ILE A 603 -2.11 -9.46 53.07
CA ILE A 603 -3.32 -8.62 52.98
C ILE A 603 -4.48 -9.40 52.33
N ILE A 604 -4.24 -10.07 51.20
CA ILE A 604 -5.28 -10.82 50.47
C ILE A 604 -5.80 -11.99 51.32
N ARG A 605 -4.91 -12.79 51.92
CA ARG A 605 -5.31 -13.96 52.71
C ARG A 605 -6.04 -13.57 54.00
N VAL A 606 -5.62 -12.50 54.68
CA VAL A 606 -6.36 -11.99 55.85
C VAL A 606 -7.74 -11.46 55.45
N LYS A 607 -7.86 -10.70 54.37
CA LYS A 607 -9.15 -10.22 53.86
C LYS A 607 -10.09 -11.35 53.42
N LYS A 608 -9.57 -12.46 52.90
CA LYS A 608 -10.36 -13.67 52.59
C LYS A 608 -10.99 -14.28 53.83
N HIS A 609 -10.29 -14.28 54.96
CA HIS A 609 -10.82 -14.80 56.23
C HIS A 609 -11.73 -13.80 56.94
N TYR A 610 -11.41 -12.51 56.86
CA TYR A 610 -12.22 -11.44 57.44
C TYR A 610 -12.44 -10.29 56.43
N PRO A 611 -13.63 -10.20 55.80
CA PRO A 611 -13.88 -9.21 54.75
C PRO A 611 -13.89 -7.76 55.25
N ASN A 612 -14.18 -7.53 56.55
CA ASN A 612 -14.36 -6.18 57.12
C ASN A 612 -13.18 -5.68 57.98
N VAL A 613 -12.02 -6.33 57.93
CA VAL A 613 -10.87 -5.93 58.77
C VAL A 613 -10.20 -4.65 58.25
N LYS A 614 -10.06 -3.67 59.14
CA LYS A 614 -9.25 -2.48 58.91
C LYS A 614 -7.78 -2.80 59.19
N ILE A 615 -6.95 -2.63 58.17
CA ILE A 615 -5.50 -2.82 58.24
C ILE A 615 -4.87 -1.44 58.21
N SER A 616 -4.08 -1.09 59.23
CA SER A 616 -3.42 0.22 59.33
C SER A 616 -1.91 0.08 59.28
N PHE A 617 -1.28 1.01 58.55
CA PHE A 617 0.16 1.21 58.53
C PHE A 617 0.49 2.55 59.18
N ASN A 618 1.19 2.51 60.33
CA ASN A 618 1.41 3.70 61.18
C ASN A 618 2.84 4.25 61.11
N SER A 619 3.70 3.73 60.23
CA SER A 619 5.06 4.23 60.02
C SER A 619 5.16 5.13 58.80
N SER A 620 6.24 5.91 58.71
CA SER A 620 6.56 6.71 57.53
C SER A 620 6.80 5.80 56.31
N LEU A 621 6.36 6.26 55.13
CA LEU A 621 6.59 5.56 53.87
C LEU A 621 8.11 5.47 53.56
N PRO A 622 8.60 4.33 53.04
CA PRO A 622 10.02 4.10 52.77
C PRO A 622 10.50 4.78 51.47
N GLY A 623 10.56 6.11 51.45
CA GLY A 623 10.99 6.86 50.26
C GLY A 623 12.46 6.66 49.88
N ASN A 624 13.37 6.71 50.87
CA ASN A 624 14.81 6.64 50.62
C ASN A 624 15.27 5.30 50.05
N GLU A 625 14.61 4.20 50.43
CA GLU A 625 14.93 2.86 49.95
C GLU A 625 14.55 2.71 48.47
N ILE A 626 13.40 3.27 48.07
CA ILE A 626 12.93 3.26 46.68
C ILE A 626 13.82 4.11 45.79
N LEU A 627 14.26 5.29 46.27
CA LEU A 627 15.14 6.18 45.50
C LEU A 627 16.46 5.52 45.12
N VAL A 628 16.99 4.59 45.93
CA VAL A 628 18.19 3.81 45.57
C VAL A 628 17.95 2.97 44.31
N PHE A 629 16.76 2.39 44.16
CA PHE A 629 16.40 1.62 42.96
C PHE A 629 16.15 2.53 41.75
N VAL A 630 15.50 3.69 41.95
CA VAL A 630 15.35 4.71 40.90
C VAL A 630 16.71 5.19 40.38
N GLN A 631 17.67 5.46 41.27
CA GLN A 631 19.03 5.85 40.86
C GLN A 631 19.76 4.76 40.08
N LYS A 632 19.56 3.48 40.45
CA LYS A 632 20.13 2.33 39.72
C LYS A 632 19.51 2.19 38.33
N HIS A 633 18.20 2.40 38.22
CA HIS A 633 17.47 2.37 36.95
C HIS A 633 18.01 3.41 35.99
N PHE A 634 18.02 4.68 36.41
CA PHE A 634 18.50 5.80 35.61
C PHE A 634 19.95 5.62 35.13
N LYS A 635 20.86 5.19 36.02
CA LYS A 635 22.28 4.96 35.65
C LYS A 635 22.42 3.86 34.60
N THR A 636 21.62 2.80 34.69
CA THR A 636 21.64 1.71 33.71
C THR A 636 21.05 2.17 32.38
N GLN A 637 19.97 2.95 32.42
CA GLN A 637 19.37 3.53 31.22
C GLN A 637 20.34 4.48 30.50
N GLN A 638 21.07 5.33 31.24
CA GLN A 638 22.11 6.18 30.66
C GLN A 638 23.19 5.36 29.94
N LYS A 639 23.66 4.26 30.53
CA LYS A 639 24.62 3.36 29.88
C LYS A 639 24.06 2.71 28.61
N VAL A 640 22.78 2.31 28.63
CA VAL A 640 22.11 1.76 27.43
C VAL A 640 22.07 2.82 26.32
N LYS A 641 21.70 4.07 26.65
CA LYS A 641 21.75 5.19 25.70
C LYS A 641 23.16 5.46 25.17
N GLU A 642 24.18 5.42 26.02
CA GLU A 642 25.59 5.54 25.62
C GLU A 642 25.99 4.46 24.60
N PHE A 643 25.66 3.19 24.87
CA PHE A 643 25.95 2.10 23.95
C PHE A 643 25.15 2.16 22.64
N GLN A 644 23.87 2.57 22.69
CA GLN A 644 23.07 2.82 21.49
C GLN A 644 23.69 3.93 20.61
N ASN A 645 24.16 5.02 21.23
CA ASN A 645 24.83 6.11 20.52
C ASN A 645 26.17 5.66 19.91
N LEU A 646 26.98 4.87 20.63
CA LEU A 646 28.21 4.29 20.09
C LEU A 646 27.92 3.35 18.91
N LEU A 647 26.88 2.52 19.02
CA LEU A 647 26.45 1.63 17.95
C LEU A 647 25.99 2.41 16.71
N LEU A 648 25.29 3.53 16.89
CA LEU A 648 24.91 4.42 15.81
C LEU A 648 26.15 5.01 15.12
N LEU A 649 27.14 5.50 15.89
CA LEU A 649 28.39 6.00 15.34
C LEU A 649 29.13 4.92 14.53
N PHE A 650 29.31 3.72 15.07
CA PHE A 650 29.99 2.64 14.36
C PHE A 650 29.21 2.17 13.12
N SER A 651 27.87 2.11 13.19
CA SER A 651 27.03 1.77 12.03
C SER A 651 27.15 2.82 10.92
N THR A 652 27.19 4.11 11.25
CA THR A 652 27.42 5.17 10.25
C THR A 652 28.82 5.08 9.65
N GLN A 653 29.85 4.83 10.46
CA GLN A 653 31.21 4.62 9.99
C GLN A 653 31.31 3.43 9.05
N PHE A 654 30.74 2.29 9.43
CA PHE A 654 30.68 1.08 8.62
C PHE A 654 30.01 1.33 7.26
N ARG A 655 28.85 2.02 7.27
CA ARG A 655 28.13 2.40 6.04
C ARG A 655 28.96 3.34 5.16
N LEU A 656 29.70 4.29 5.73
CA LEU A 656 30.58 5.19 4.97
C LEU A 656 31.74 4.44 4.33
N ILE A 657 32.35 3.48 5.05
CA ILE A 657 33.42 2.63 4.52
C ILE A 657 32.89 1.78 3.37
N GLN A 658 31.73 1.14 3.53
CA GLN A 658 31.08 0.37 2.45
C GLN A 658 30.80 1.21 1.22
N LYS A 659 30.23 2.41 1.37
CA LYS A 659 29.99 3.35 0.24
C LYS A 659 31.29 3.70 -0.48
N ARG A 660 32.38 3.93 0.26
CA ARG A 660 33.70 4.19 -0.34
C ARG A 660 34.27 2.97 -1.05
N LEU A 661 34.12 1.77 -0.48
CA LEU A 661 34.52 0.51 -1.11
C LEU A 661 33.78 0.28 -2.44
N ILE A 662 32.45 0.46 -2.46
CA ILE A 662 31.64 0.32 -3.69
C ILE A 662 32.08 1.31 -4.76
N SER A 663 32.31 2.57 -4.39
CA SER A 663 32.82 3.59 -5.33
C SER A 663 34.16 3.17 -5.93
N LYS A 664 35.08 2.64 -5.11
CA LYS A 664 36.38 2.15 -5.58
C LYS A 664 36.26 0.86 -6.42
N TYR A 665 35.37 -0.07 -6.09
CA TYR A 665 35.12 -1.26 -6.92
C TYR A 665 34.57 -0.92 -8.30
N ARG A 666 33.84 0.18 -8.44
CA ARG A 666 33.35 0.66 -9.74
C ARG A 666 34.48 1.24 -10.60
N THR A 667 35.58 1.70 -10.01
CA THR A 667 36.71 2.24 -10.77
C THR A 667 37.53 1.12 -11.40
N LYS A 668 37.79 1.23 -12.71
CA LYS A 668 38.58 0.25 -13.47
C LYS A 668 40.09 0.28 -13.14
N THR A 669 40.55 1.30 -12.41
CA THR A 669 41.97 1.45 -12.03
C THR A 669 42.28 0.67 -10.75
N PRO A 670 43.36 -0.13 -10.71
CA PRO A 670 43.72 -0.89 -9.53
C PRO A 670 44.28 0.03 -8.44
N ILE A 671 43.49 0.29 -7.39
CA ILE A 671 43.92 1.00 -6.18
C ILE A 671 44.00 -0.02 -5.05
N SER A 672 45.00 0.07 -4.17
CA SER A 672 45.09 -0.82 -3.01
C SER A 672 43.92 -0.63 -2.05
N LEU A 673 43.20 -1.72 -1.76
CA LEU A 673 42.00 -1.75 -0.92
C LEU A 673 42.26 -2.24 0.52
N LYS A 674 43.46 -2.80 0.76
CA LYS A 674 43.85 -3.46 2.02
C LYS A 674 43.56 -2.63 3.29
N PHE A 675 43.81 -1.32 3.26
CA PHE A 675 43.57 -0.45 4.42
C PHE A 675 42.08 -0.23 4.70
N LEU A 676 41.24 -0.21 3.66
CA LEU A 676 39.78 -0.08 3.83
C LEU A 676 39.17 -1.40 4.29
N GLU A 677 39.71 -2.54 3.86
CA GLU A 677 39.28 -3.87 4.34
C GLU A 677 39.65 -4.08 5.81
N LEU A 678 40.86 -3.69 6.23
CA LEU A 678 41.24 -3.71 7.65
C LEU A 678 40.30 -2.85 8.50
N LEU A 679 40.06 -1.60 8.08
CA LEU A 679 39.15 -0.70 8.78
C LEU A 679 37.71 -1.25 8.84
N LEU A 680 37.25 -1.92 7.78
CA LEU A 680 35.94 -2.57 7.75
C LEU A 680 35.86 -3.71 8.79
N ASN A 681 36.90 -4.54 8.89
CA ASN A 681 36.96 -5.64 9.86
C ASN A 681 37.07 -5.14 11.31
N ASP A 682 37.85 -4.09 11.54
CA ASP A 682 37.99 -3.46 12.85
C ASP A 682 36.64 -2.89 13.31
N THR A 683 35.99 -2.09 12.46
CA THR A 683 34.66 -1.53 12.76
C THR A 683 33.58 -2.58 12.93
N TYR A 684 33.65 -3.69 12.17
CA TYR A 684 32.74 -4.82 12.36
C TYR A 684 32.94 -5.50 13.73
N SER A 685 34.19 -5.69 14.14
CA SER A 685 34.51 -6.27 15.45
C SER A 685 34.05 -5.35 16.59
N ASP A 686 34.25 -4.03 16.45
CA ASP A 686 33.77 -3.03 17.41
C ASP A 686 32.24 -3.06 17.54
N ILE A 687 31.51 -3.23 16.43
CA ILE A 687 30.04 -3.37 16.45
C ILE A 687 29.63 -4.64 17.21
N LEU A 688 30.30 -5.77 16.99
CA LEU A 688 30.04 -7.01 17.72
C LEU A 688 30.32 -6.86 19.23
N ASP A 689 31.40 -6.18 19.59
CA ASP A 689 31.75 -5.94 20.99
C ASP A 689 30.75 -5.00 21.69
N VAL A 690 30.29 -3.95 21.02
CA VAL A 690 29.28 -3.02 21.57
C VAL A 690 27.91 -3.69 21.66
N THR A 691 27.50 -4.48 20.65
CA THR A 691 26.23 -5.22 20.70
C THR A 691 26.21 -6.20 21.87
N GLY A 692 27.27 -6.98 22.06
CA GLY A 692 27.37 -7.89 23.21
C GLY A 692 27.41 -7.19 24.58
N LYS A 693 27.93 -5.96 24.67
CA LYS A 693 27.84 -5.13 25.89
C LYS A 693 26.42 -4.59 26.09
N LEU A 694 25.77 -4.15 25.02
CA LEU A 694 24.42 -3.62 25.02
C LEU A 694 23.41 -4.70 25.44
N GLU A 695 23.52 -5.93 24.93
CA GLU A 695 22.67 -7.07 25.34
C GLU A 695 22.77 -7.32 26.85
N LYS A 696 23.99 -7.33 27.41
CA LYS A 696 24.20 -7.52 28.86
C LYS A 696 23.60 -6.38 29.69
N GLU A 697 23.72 -5.13 29.24
CA GLU A 697 23.12 -4.00 29.94
C GLU A 697 21.58 -3.99 29.79
N LEU A 698 21.02 -4.44 28.66
CA LEU A 698 19.58 -4.64 28.51
C LEU A 698 19.04 -5.72 29.45
N GLU A 699 19.75 -6.84 29.61
CA GLU A 699 19.41 -7.86 30.60
C GLU A 699 19.47 -7.31 32.04
N ASN A 700 20.46 -6.47 32.35
CA ASN A 700 20.55 -5.79 33.64
C ASN A 700 19.42 -4.77 33.84
N LEU A 701 19.08 -3.99 32.81
CA LEU A 701 17.99 -3.03 32.84
C LEU A 701 16.67 -3.75 33.17
N GLN A 702 16.41 -4.89 32.51
CA GLN A 702 15.23 -5.71 32.78
C GLN A 702 15.15 -6.17 34.25
N LYS A 703 16.27 -6.60 34.86
CA LYS A 703 16.30 -6.97 36.29
C LYS A 703 16.01 -5.77 37.20
N ILE A 704 16.57 -4.60 36.88
CA ILE A 704 16.35 -3.39 37.67
C ILE A 704 14.91 -2.88 37.51
N GLN A 705 14.30 -3.00 36.33
CA GLN A 705 12.88 -2.73 36.10
C GLN A 705 12.01 -3.65 36.96
N THR A 706 12.31 -4.95 37.04
CA THR A 706 11.57 -5.86 37.94
C THR A 706 11.75 -5.48 39.41
N ASP A 707 12.97 -5.14 39.84
CA ASP A 707 13.22 -4.71 41.23
C ASP A 707 12.44 -3.42 41.57
N LEU A 708 12.46 -2.43 40.68
CA LEU A 708 11.76 -1.16 40.87
C LEU A 708 10.24 -1.35 40.83
N SER A 709 9.73 -2.24 39.98
CA SER A 709 8.29 -2.60 39.95
C SER A 709 7.83 -3.19 41.28
N CYS A 710 8.64 -4.06 41.90
CA CYS A 710 8.37 -4.59 43.24
C CYS A 710 8.30 -3.48 44.29
N CYS A 711 9.23 -2.53 44.23
CA CYS A 711 9.29 -1.40 45.15
C CYS A 711 8.07 -0.48 45.03
N LEU A 712 7.63 -0.17 43.81
CA LEU A 712 6.46 0.66 43.54
C LEU A 712 5.16 -0.04 43.91
N HIS A 713 5.06 -1.35 43.65
CA HIS A 713 3.92 -2.16 44.09
C HIS A 713 3.78 -2.14 45.62
N LEU A 714 4.88 -2.35 46.34
CA LEU A 714 4.89 -2.24 47.79
C LEU A 714 4.49 -0.84 48.27
N LEU A 715 4.97 0.21 47.61
CA LEU A 715 4.57 1.58 47.91
C LEU A 715 3.06 1.77 47.76
N ASN A 716 2.47 1.28 46.66
CA ASN A 716 1.02 1.35 46.42
C ASN A 716 0.21 0.60 47.48
N GLU A 717 0.69 -0.56 47.92
CA GLU A 717 0.06 -1.31 49.01
C GLU A 717 0.14 -0.55 50.33
N LEU A 718 1.29 0.03 50.67
CA LEU A 718 1.45 0.84 51.87
C LEU A 718 0.57 2.10 51.82
N ILE A 719 0.45 2.77 50.66
CA ILE A 719 -0.44 3.93 50.48
C ILE A 719 -1.90 3.51 50.66
N GLN A 720 -2.31 2.35 50.15
CA GLN A 720 -3.67 1.82 50.37
C GLN A 720 -3.96 1.54 51.85
N LEU A 721 -2.94 1.22 52.64
CA LEU A 721 -3.05 0.95 54.07
C LEU A 721 -2.98 2.21 54.95
N LEU A 722 -2.75 3.38 54.35
CA LEU A 722 -2.92 4.66 55.03
C LEU A 722 -4.42 5.02 55.03
N ASN A 723 -4.92 5.50 56.16
CA ASN A 723 -6.33 5.90 56.34
C ASN A 723 -6.66 7.20 55.57
N ILE A 724 -6.64 7.20 54.24
CA ILE A 724 -7.07 8.33 53.40
C ILE A 724 -8.59 8.19 53.18
N ASN A 725 -9.35 9.22 53.53
CA ASN A 725 -10.82 9.17 53.55
C ASN A 725 -11.49 9.32 52.16
N ASP A 726 -10.72 9.64 51.12
CA ASP A 726 -11.21 9.99 49.79
C ASP A 726 -10.68 8.99 48.75
N ASP A 727 -11.57 8.10 48.28
CA ASP A 727 -11.23 7.01 47.36
C ASP A 727 -10.80 7.51 45.97
N ASP A 728 -11.31 8.66 45.52
CA ASP A 728 -10.95 9.24 44.22
C ASP A 728 -9.51 9.77 44.22
N ILE A 729 -9.11 10.43 45.31
CA ILE A 729 -7.73 10.90 45.50
C ILE A 729 -6.78 9.72 45.64
N LEU A 730 -7.20 8.68 46.38
CA LEU A 730 -6.42 7.45 46.52
C LEU A 730 -6.17 6.78 45.15
N ASN A 731 -7.19 6.71 44.30
CA ASN A 731 -7.08 6.14 42.96
C ASN A 731 -6.19 6.99 42.04
N MET A 732 -6.28 8.33 42.14
CA MET A 732 -5.34 9.22 41.43
C MET A 732 -3.89 8.98 41.88
N ILE A 733 -3.61 8.89 43.18
CA ILE A 733 -2.25 8.63 43.69
C ILE A 733 -1.74 7.26 43.22
N LYS A 734 -2.58 6.22 43.25
CA LYS A 734 -2.22 4.89 42.75
C LYS A 734 -1.91 4.89 41.25
N SER A 735 -2.65 5.67 40.46
CA SER A 735 -2.42 5.79 39.02
C SER A 735 -1.08 6.43 38.66
N VAL A 736 -0.56 7.31 39.53
CA VAL A 736 0.73 7.98 39.35
C VAL A 736 1.87 6.99 39.51
N TYR A 737 1.81 6.12 40.52
CA TYR A 737 2.81 5.09 40.75
C TYR A 737 2.45 3.83 39.97
N SER A 738 2.63 3.85 38.64
CA SER A 738 2.43 2.66 37.82
C SER A 738 3.37 1.55 38.28
N THR A 739 2.80 0.36 38.54
CA THR A 739 3.60 -0.81 38.96
C THR A 739 4.38 -1.40 37.80
N GLU A 740 3.90 -1.21 36.56
CA GLU A 740 4.60 -1.63 35.36
C GLU A 740 5.53 -0.53 34.86
N ILE A 741 6.79 -0.91 34.67
CA ILE A 741 7.85 -0.01 34.24
C ILE A 741 8.18 -0.38 32.80
N ILE A 742 7.86 0.54 31.89
CA ILE A 742 8.09 0.39 30.47
C ILE A 742 8.92 1.60 30.03
N ASP A 743 10.15 1.34 29.63
CA ASP A 743 10.98 2.33 28.96
C ASP A 743 10.77 2.24 27.46
N LEU A 744 10.37 3.35 26.85
CA LEU A 744 10.30 3.51 25.40
C LEU A 744 11.58 4.19 24.92
N ASP A 745 11.95 3.98 23.65
CA ASP A 745 13.16 4.58 23.08
C ASP A 745 13.16 6.13 23.16
N SER A 746 11.98 6.74 23.10
CA SER A 746 11.79 8.20 23.20
C SER A 746 11.45 8.71 24.59
N GLN A 747 11.04 7.84 25.51
CA GLN A 747 10.47 8.25 26.80
C GLN A 747 10.83 7.26 27.90
N ALA A 748 11.54 7.75 28.90
CA ALA A 748 11.90 7.00 30.09
C ALA A 748 10.75 6.97 31.10
N TRP A 749 10.73 5.95 31.96
CA TRP A 749 9.84 5.94 33.12
C TRP A 749 10.04 7.17 34.02
N GLU A 750 11.29 7.61 34.23
CA GLU A 750 11.59 8.79 35.04
C GLU A 750 10.92 10.06 34.51
N ASP A 751 10.87 10.24 33.19
CA ASP A 751 10.27 11.40 32.53
C ASP A 751 8.75 11.44 32.78
N ILE A 752 8.08 10.27 32.74
CA ILE A 752 6.66 10.12 33.06
C ILE A 752 6.40 10.44 34.54
N MET A 753 7.27 9.94 35.42
CA MET A 753 7.14 10.12 36.86
C MET A 753 7.33 11.57 37.30
N ASP A 754 8.32 12.29 36.77
CA ASP A 754 8.52 13.70 37.17
C ASP A 754 7.33 14.58 36.75
N VAL A 755 6.80 14.37 35.55
CA VAL A 755 5.62 15.10 35.04
C VAL A 755 4.39 14.80 35.88
N SER A 756 4.11 13.53 36.18
CA SER A 756 2.97 13.12 36.99
C SER A 756 3.06 13.62 38.44
N LEU A 757 4.25 13.55 39.06
CA LEU A 757 4.49 14.11 40.40
C LEU A 757 4.35 15.64 40.41
N CYS A 758 4.87 16.33 39.38
CA CYS A 758 4.70 17.77 39.23
C CYS A 758 3.23 18.17 39.09
N PHE A 759 2.46 17.41 38.30
CA PHE A 759 1.02 17.61 38.14
C PHE A 759 0.30 17.46 39.47
N LEU A 760 0.59 16.40 40.23
CA LEU A 760 -0.03 16.12 41.53
C LEU A 760 0.32 17.19 42.57
N LEU A 761 1.57 17.66 42.62
CA LEU A 761 2.02 18.72 43.52
C LEU A 761 1.37 20.08 43.22
N ARG A 762 1.00 20.36 41.96
CA ARG A 762 0.41 21.64 41.54
C ARG A 762 -1.11 21.67 41.58
N THR A 763 -1.77 20.51 41.47
CA THR A 763 -3.24 20.41 41.46
C THR A 763 -3.79 19.98 42.82
N VAL A 764 -3.58 18.72 43.19
CA VAL A 764 -4.19 18.06 44.36
C VAL A 764 -3.44 18.40 45.66
N MET A 765 -2.12 18.55 45.61
CA MET A 765 -1.26 18.74 46.78
C MET A 765 -0.63 20.13 46.89
N ALA A 766 -1.19 21.15 46.24
CA ALA A 766 -0.63 22.50 46.23
C ALA A 766 -0.70 23.17 47.62
N LYS A 767 0.41 23.80 48.05
CA LYS A 767 0.51 24.47 49.35
C LYS A 767 0.12 25.95 49.30
N THR A 768 0.22 26.57 48.12
CA THR A 768 -0.07 28.01 47.92
C THR A 768 -0.90 28.23 46.66
N GLU A 769 -1.74 29.28 46.63
CA GLU A 769 -2.51 29.65 45.44
C GLU A 769 -1.61 30.02 44.25
N LYS A 770 -0.39 30.51 44.51
CA LYS A 770 0.63 30.73 43.47
C LYS A 770 1.09 29.44 42.78
N ASP A 771 1.07 28.30 43.48
CA ASP A 771 1.38 27.00 42.90
C ASP A 771 0.22 26.48 42.03
N LYS A 772 -1.04 26.77 42.41
CA LYS A 772 -2.23 26.47 41.59
C LYS A 772 -2.30 27.31 40.30
N LEU A 773 -1.77 28.53 40.34
CA LEU A 773 -1.74 29.46 39.20
C LEU A 773 -0.62 29.17 38.19
N ARG A 774 0.39 28.36 38.55
CA ARG A 774 1.42 27.92 37.59
C ARG A 774 0.84 26.83 36.70
N ALA A 775 0.96 27.01 35.39
CA ALA A 775 0.53 26.00 34.44
C ALA A 775 1.14 24.62 34.79
N PRO A 776 0.34 23.54 34.80
CA PRO A 776 0.88 22.19 35.00
C PRO A 776 1.91 21.91 33.89
N HIS A 777 3.09 21.39 34.25
CA HIS A 777 4.00 20.90 33.21
C HIS A 777 3.34 19.67 32.60
N THR A 778 2.98 19.75 31.32
CA THR A 778 2.44 18.65 30.52
C THR A 778 3.42 18.19 29.44
N CYS A 779 4.59 18.83 29.36
CA CYS A 779 5.65 18.46 28.44
C CYS A 779 6.57 17.44 29.09
N PHE A 780 6.76 16.30 28.42
CA PHE A 780 7.74 15.29 28.79
C PHE A 780 9.11 15.73 28.28
N GLU A 781 9.94 16.28 29.16
CA GLU A 781 11.34 16.61 28.88
C GLU A 781 12.25 15.54 29.46
N GLU A 782 13.32 15.19 28.75
CA GLU A 782 14.30 14.20 29.21
C GLU A 782 15.01 14.70 30.48
N ILE A 783 14.91 13.92 31.55
CA ILE A 783 15.55 14.22 32.82
C ILE A 783 17.05 13.93 32.71
N LYS A 784 17.88 14.98 32.79
CA LYS A 784 19.35 14.85 32.81
C LYS A 784 19.91 14.66 34.22
N ASP A 785 19.21 15.19 35.24
CA ASP A 785 19.62 15.16 36.65
C ASP A 785 18.50 14.61 37.56
N ILE A 786 18.74 13.47 38.20
CA ILE A 786 17.78 12.79 39.10
C ILE A 786 17.41 13.64 40.34
N SER A 787 18.28 14.55 40.77
CA SER A 787 18.13 15.32 42.02
C SER A 787 16.82 16.11 42.11
N LYS A 788 16.21 16.48 40.97
CA LYS A 788 14.89 17.14 40.94
C LYS A 788 13.76 16.14 41.20
N LEU A 789 13.78 15.02 40.49
CA LEU A 789 12.81 13.92 40.66
C LEU A 789 12.84 13.38 42.10
N GLU A 790 14.03 13.19 42.68
CA GLU A 790 14.18 12.76 44.09
C GLU A 790 13.47 13.70 45.06
N LYS A 791 13.60 15.02 44.85
CA LYS A 791 12.94 16.03 45.69
C LYS A 791 11.43 15.99 45.50
N HIS A 792 10.93 15.91 44.27
CA HIS A 792 9.50 15.83 44.01
C HIS A 792 8.90 14.54 44.59
N PHE A 793 9.59 13.41 44.45
CA PHE A 793 9.19 12.12 44.99
C PHE A 793 9.07 12.16 46.52
N LEU A 794 10.10 12.65 47.22
CA LEU A 794 10.06 12.80 48.69
C LEU A 794 8.97 13.79 49.15
N GLN A 795 8.81 14.91 48.43
CA GLN A 795 7.78 15.90 48.76
C GLN A 795 6.37 15.33 48.67
N VAL A 796 6.08 14.50 47.66
CA VAL A 796 4.78 13.83 47.54
C VAL A 796 4.59 12.86 48.70
N LEU A 797 5.56 11.97 48.97
CA LEU A 797 5.47 11.00 50.06
C LEU A 797 5.29 11.65 51.44
N GLU A 798 5.93 12.79 51.71
CA GLU A 798 5.73 13.53 52.97
C GLU A 798 4.35 14.19 53.07
N ARG A 799 3.71 14.56 51.95
CA ARG A 799 2.42 15.25 51.92
C ARG A 799 1.23 14.30 52.01
N ILE A 800 1.36 13.04 51.56
CA ILE A 800 0.30 12.02 51.61
C ILE A 800 -0.29 11.88 53.03
N PRO A 801 0.50 11.63 54.10
CA PRO A 801 -0.07 11.50 55.45
C PRO A 801 -0.55 12.84 56.04
N LYS A 802 -0.06 13.98 55.54
CA LYS A 802 -0.41 15.33 56.05
C LYS A 802 -1.70 15.89 55.44
N GLN A 803 -2.17 15.37 54.31
CA GLN A 803 -3.40 15.84 53.67
C GLN A 803 -4.65 15.61 54.53
N ASN A 804 -4.67 14.56 55.35
CA ASN A 804 -5.75 14.35 56.32
C ASN A 804 -5.80 15.45 57.39
N PHE A 805 -4.67 16.07 57.74
CA PHE A 805 -4.60 17.14 58.76
C PHE A 805 -5.01 18.52 58.23
N LEU A 806 -4.93 18.77 56.92
CA LEU A 806 -5.17 20.11 56.35
C LEU A 806 -6.67 20.42 56.17
N LYS A 807 -7.52 19.43 55.90
CA LYS A 807 -8.98 19.62 55.81
C LYS A 807 -9.64 19.83 57.18
N GLU A 808 -9.06 19.34 58.27
CA GLU A 808 -9.58 19.58 59.63
C GLU A 808 -9.34 21.02 60.12
N MET A 809 -8.31 21.70 59.61
CA MET A 809 -8.04 23.11 59.95
C MET A 809 -8.88 24.11 59.16
N GLU A 810 -9.31 23.78 57.93
CA GLU A 810 -10.23 24.62 57.15
C GLU A 810 -11.63 24.66 57.81
N ASN A 811 -12.11 23.53 58.35
CA ASN A 811 -13.41 23.47 59.01
C ASN A 811 -13.51 24.22 60.37
N GLN A 812 -12.39 24.66 60.95
CA GLN A 812 -12.39 25.41 62.23
C GLN A 812 -12.27 26.93 62.04
N LEU A 813 -11.97 27.41 60.83
CA LEU A 813 -11.79 28.84 60.53
C LEU A 813 -13.05 29.52 59.99
N ASP A 814 -14.09 28.75 59.66
CA ASP A 814 -15.32 29.27 59.02
C ASP A 814 -16.47 29.60 60.01
N GLU A 815 -16.27 29.46 61.34
CA GLU A 815 -17.35 29.71 62.33
C GLU A 815 -17.38 31.10 63.00
N ASP A 816 -16.38 31.97 62.78
CA ASP A 816 -16.34 33.30 63.44
C ASP A 816 -16.15 34.45 62.43
N GLU A 817 -17.26 35.03 61.93
CA GLU A 817 -17.52 36.49 61.93
C GLU A 817 -18.84 36.89 61.22
N PRO A 818 -19.62 37.87 61.74
CA PRO A 818 -20.98 38.19 61.28
C PRO A 818 -21.08 39.40 60.33
N ALA A 819 -22.27 39.50 59.72
CA ALA A 819 -22.73 40.40 58.66
C ALA A 819 -22.69 41.92 58.91
N SER A 820 -22.53 42.71 57.82
CA SER A 820 -23.35 43.93 57.56
C SER A 820 -23.18 44.53 56.15
N ASP A 821 -24.32 44.69 55.47
CA ASP A 821 -24.80 45.82 54.65
C ASP A 821 -24.15 46.27 53.32
N LYS A 822 -24.89 46.08 52.20
CA LYS A 822 -25.68 47.16 51.53
C LYS A 822 -26.47 46.68 50.27
N LEU A 823 -27.78 46.54 50.46
CA LEU A 823 -28.94 47.09 49.71
C LEU A 823 -28.98 47.20 48.16
N HIS A 824 -29.82 46.31 47.58
CA HIS A 824 -30.96 46.46 46.63
C HIS A 824 -30.79 47.10 45.22
N GLY A 825 -31.29 46.49 44.13
CA GLY A 825 -32.15 45.30 44.08
C GLY A 825 -32.63 44.84 42.70
N THR A 826 -33.50 43.80 42.78
CA THR A 826 -34.50 43.25 41.82
C THR A 826 -33.95 42.66 40.51
N ASP A 827 -34.22 41.41 40.08
CA ASP A 827 -35.16 40.38 40.52
C ASP A 827 -34.76 38.98 39.99
N SER A 828 -35.24 37.96 40.70
CA SER A 828 -35.47 36.55 40.35
C SER A 828 -34.27 35.63 40.02
N PHE A 829 -33.93 34.86 41.04
CA PHE A 829 -33.30 33.55 41.05
C PHE A 829 -33.98 32.54 40.12
N GLU A 830 -33.20 31.63 39.54
CA GLU A 830 -33.36 30.19 39.80
C GLU A 830 -32.00 29.49 39.68
N ASP A 831 -31.67 28.72 40.72
CA ASP A 831 -30.43 28.00 40.93
C ASP A 831 -30.32 26.79 39.99
N GLU A 832 -29.21 26.69 39.24
CA GLU A 832 -28.73 25.38 38.75
C GLU A 832 -27.30 25.14 39.22
N LYS A 833 -27.17 24.03 39.95
CA LYS A 833 -25.95 23.47 40.51
C LYS A 833 -24.88 23.31 39.43
N ASN A 834 -23.67 23.77 39.75
CA ASN A 834 -22.48 23.57 38.93
C ASN A 834 -22.08 22.09 38.86
N GLU A 835 -22.64 21.34 37.90
CA GLU A 835 -21.99 20.15 37.35
C GLU A 835 -20.89 20.61 36.38
N THR A 836 -19.64 20.28 36.71
CA THR A 836 -18.47 20.57 35.88
C THR A 836 -18.55 19.77 34.56
N LYS A 837 -18.97 20.44 33.48
CA LYS A 837 -18.97 19.86 32.13
C LYS A 837 -17.53 19.53 31.67
N PRO A 838 -17.28 18.36 31.05
CA PRO A 838 -15.95 17.98 30.58
C PRO A 838 -15.49 18.87 29.41
N ILE A 839 -14.18 19.14 29.38
CA ILE A 839 -13.48 20.07 28.46
C ILE A 839 -13.82 19.90 26.96
N GLY A 840 -14.22 18.70 26.52
CA GLY A 840 -14.63 18.43 25.14
C GLY A 840 -15.85 19.24 24.67
N SER A 841 -16.80 19.56 25.55
CA SER A 841 -18.02 20.29 25.17
C SER A 841 -17.78 21.79 24.93
N GLN A 842 -16.66 22.35 25.41
CA GLN A 842 -16.32 23.76 25.20
C GLN A 842 -15.81 24.04 23.77
N TYR A 843 -15.19 23.06 23.11
CA TYR A 843 -14.70 23.21 21.74
C TYR A 843 -15.83 23.22 20.70
N GLY A 844 -16.95 22.55 20.99
CA GLY A 844 -18.17 22.60 20.16
C GLY A 844 -18.83 23.98 20.13
N GLU A 845 -18.83 24.71 21.26
CA GLU A 845 -19.42 26.06 21.36
C GLU A 845 -18.63 27.13 20.60
N PHE A 846 -17.31 26.97 20.45
CA PHE A 846 -16.51 27.88 19.61
C PHE A 846 -16.85 27.75 18.12
N SER A 847 -17.22 26.56 17.65
CA SER A 847 -17.63 26.34 16.26
C SER A 847 -19.04 26.88 15.97
N SER A 848 -19.97 26.80 16.94
CA SER A 848 -21.33 27.32 16.80
C SER A 848 -21.39 28.85 16.87
N ARG A 849 -20.50 29.50 17.63
CA ARG A 849 -20.31 30.97 17.62
C ARG A 849 -19.76 31.49 16.29
N LEU A 850 -18.90 30.73 15.60
CA LEU A 850 -18.42 31.09 14.26
C LEU A 850 -19.53 30.97 13.19
N LEU A 851 -20.42 29.98 13.31
CA LEU A 851 -21.56 29.81 12.42
C LEU A 851 -22.66 30.86 12.65
N SER A 852 -22.90 31.28 13.90
CA SER A 852 -23.83 32.36 14.22
C SER A 852 -23.29 33.74 13.79
N ALA A 853 -21.98 33.98 13.91
CA ALA A 853 -21.31 35.17 13.39
C ALA A 853 -21.34 35.22 11.84
N ARG A 854 -21.24 34.08 11.16
CA ARG A 854 -21.34 34.01 9.69
C ARG A 854 -22.78 34.21 9.20
N LYS A 855 -23.79 33.71 9.93
CA LYS A 855 -25.22 34.00 9.66
C LYS A 855 -25.58 35.47 9.88
N SER A 856 -24.99 36.14 10.88
CA SER A 856 -25.24 37.57 11.12
C SER A 856 -24.55 38.48 10.08
N LEU A 857 -23.36 38.11 9.59
CA LEU A 857 -22.67 38.79 8.48
C LEU A 857 -23.42 38.64 7.14
N MET A 858 -23.95 37.45 6.83
CA MET A 858 -24.73 37.23 5.60
C MET A 858 -26.09 37.95 5.63
N ARG A 859 -26.70 38.15 6.81
CA ARG A 859 -27.89 38.99 6.96
C ARG A 859 -27.59 40.48 6.78
N ARG A 860 -26.42 40.97 7.22
CA ARG A 860 -26.00 42.37 6.99
C ARG A 860 -25.69 42.67 5.53
N HIS A 861 -25.11 41.72 4.78
CA HIS A 861 -24.90 41.90 3.34
C HIS A 861 -26.21 41.95 2.54
N LYS A 862 -27.20 41.09 2.86
CA LYS A 862 -28.53 41.15 2.23
C LYS A 862 -29.31 42.44 2.51
N ILE A 863 -29.07 43.11 3.64
CA ILE A 863 -29.74 44.37 3.99
C ILE A 863 -29.09 45.56 3.26
N ASN A 864 -27.77 45.53 3.02
CA ASN A 864 -27.08 46.60 2.30
C ASN A 864 -27.35 46.56 0.78
N ASP A 865 -27.54 45.38 0.18
CA ASP A 865 -27.88 45.25 -1.25
C ASP A 865 -29.33 45.65 -1.58
N LEU A 866 -30.23 45.67 -0.58
CA LEU A 866 -31.62 46.11 -0.72
C LEU A 866 -31.81 47.63 -0.53
N GLN A 867 -30.78 48.36 -0.09
CA GLN A 867 -30.83 49.83 0.13
C GLN A 867 -30.13 50.66 -0.96
N LEU A 868 -29.63 50.03 -2.01
CA LEU A 868 -28.88 50.69 -3.11
C LEU A 868 -29.65 50.77 -4.45
N ASN A 869 -30.93 50.37 -4.49
CA ASN A 869 -31.79 50.42 -5.68
C ASN A 869 -33.05 51.29 -5.45
N GLU A 870 -32.88 52.55 -5.03
CA GLU A 870 -33.91 53.58 -5.16
C GLU A 870 -33.32 54.76 -5.96
N ASP A 871 -33.69 54.84 -7.24
CA ASP A 871 -33.36 55.94 -8.15
C ASP A 871 -34.01 57.26 -7.68
N PRO A 872 -33.30 58.40 -7.71
CA PRO A 872 -33.92 59.71 -7.57
C PRO A 872 -34.54 60.18 -8.90
N LYS A 873 -35.84 60.47 -8.87
CA LYS A 873 -36.57 61.19 -9.92
C LYS A 873 -36.47 62.70 -9.72
N ASP A 874 -36.35 63.39 -10.86
CA ASP A 874 -36.83 64.75 -11.20
C ASP A 874 -36.26 65.97 -10.43
N GLU A 875 -35.24 66.63 -11.00
CA GLU A 875 -35.27 67.98 -11.63
C GLU A 875 -33.88 68.43 -12.09
#